data_AF-F3MFR4-F1
#
_entry.id   AF-F3MFR4-F1
#
_cell.length_a   1.000
_cell.length_b   1.000
_cell.length_c   1.000
_cell.angle_alpha   90.00
_cell.angle_beta   90.00
_cell.angle_gamma   90.00
#
_symmetry.space_group_name_H-M   'P 1'
#
loop_
_entity.id
_entity.type
_entity.pdbx_description
1 polymer ?
#
loop_
_entity_poly.entity_id
_entity_poly.type
_entity_poly.pdbx_seq_one_letter_code
_entity_poly.pdbx_strand_id
1 'polypeptide(L)'
;MRQVRKRNGQIRRGSIILLLGILLFSFGNPPIQGETAAADGVERVNQAMNRPATASSEISGREAGKAVDGSKDTYWQPASTDREDMSVHVQVDLGSEQSLNQVVLDLNRGDNLGSIEIDYSLDGESWTRAYAKNGGIRADGQEVMAFNSVSASQVRVTLQLSRNLNVQLKELEIYMQDGDQGIPSDVTELAFVKPEGTPYNNNDERTLDIGETSALEVRGKRANGEWVALPQGQVQYHAAGSSMAVDTAGSVTGVKVGATRMYAEISVNGQTVGTPDFWFVVKDDQEFRDAKYIAFSSFTHPTLVQKIGEAAILDDGKPLPVVTIAPNTDGTVSARWFKDGQSRGLLDTKPLQTGISQSITLPGGMKVPGTHEVRMTFQAADGGTYYDSLFYTVMPKKGIPDGQSHIAYTGKDGRMVYVPDYKGNRIIDFSNVGYMGGGVKLPDVQARIAVQPTGGDDTAMLQAAIDEVSQLPRDADGFRGAVLLKKGTYLVGGSLNIQASGVVLRGEGKSEDGTIIRGTGTTARNLIVVGGTNGATIVDGTETDIQDLHVPAGSRSFHVQDASDYQVGDSVIVRRIGNDRWIHEIGMDHIYMRPGTGGTQQWSPFNLDFDRVITAIDGNRITVDAPLANAVERQWGGGKLFKATDESRIEQVGIENMRAISDFDPSKTDTKMDNDVLDTPYYSDEDHAERFIMMNSVKNAWVREVAGYHFSYALVQVGRQAKWVTVQDSEMHDMVSIITGGRRYSFFIQGQLNLVQRNYTETSRHAYVIESRVQGPNVMYNNKATREYNTSEPHHRWSTGGLYDNVSARISVRDRGWLGSGHGWAGANYVMWNTEGGLVAQKPPTAQNYVIGHIPTEDGLNVKPLVPSAYDPRPREDGYWEYADRHVALQSLFIQQLKDRLGQQAVDHLARTPVGGGALDMPEQP
;
A
#
# COMPACT_ATOMS: atom_id res chain seq x y z
N MET A 1 -6.50 -52.73 -24.76
CA MET A 1 -6.36 -52.56 -23.29
C MET A 1 -6.91 -51.17 -22.97
N ARG A 2 -8.23 -51.07 -22.74
CA ARG A 2 -8.94 -51.04 -21.43
C ARG A 2 -8.86 -49.65 -20.77
N GLN A 3 -9.93 -48.95 -20.39
CA GLN A 3 -11.37 -49.18 -20.59
C GLN A 3 -12.17 -47.93 -20.12
N VAL A 4 -13.22 -47.65 -20.87
CA VAL A 4 -14.42 -46.85 -20.57
C VAL A 4 -14.97 -47.01 -19.13
N ARG A 5 -15.48 -45.92 -18.53
CA ARG A 5 -16.74 -45.93 -17.73
C ARG A 5 -17.44 -44.57 -17.68
N LYS A 6 -18.51 -44.44 -18.47
CA LYS A 6 -19.71 -43.62 -18.20
C LYS A 6 -20.79 -44.53 -17.59
N ARG A 7 -21.60 -44.02 -16.65
CA ARG A 7 -23.04 -44.27 -16.37
C ARG A 7 -23.35 -43.80 -14.93
N ASN A 8 -24.18 -42.77 -14.69
CA ASN A 8 -25.65 -42.62 -14.83
C ASN A 8 -26.45 -43.06 -13.59
N GLY A 9 -27.38 -42.21 -13.16
CA GLY A 9 -28.55 -42.54 -12.30
C GLY A 9 -28.90 -41.41 -11.31
N GLN A 10 -29.54 -40.31 -11.74
CA GLN A 10 -31.00 -40.06 -11.76
C GLN A 10 -31.68 -39.66 -10.42
N ILE A 11 -32.14 -38.40 -10.41
CA ILE A 11 -33.50 -37.90 -10.11
C ILE A 11 -34.12 -38.20 -8.73
N ARG A 12 -34.42 -37.13 -7.99
CA ARG A 12 -35.78 -36.88 -7.45
C ARG A 12 -36.14 -35.39 -7.49
N ARG A 13 -37.26 -35.10 -8.17
CA ARG A 13 -37.97 -33.82 -8.21
C ARG A 13 -38.80 -33.66 -6.93
N GLY A 14 -38.95 -32.41 -6.48
CA GLY A 14 -39.94 -31.96 -5.50
C GLY A 14 -40.28 -30.50 -5.77
N SER A 15 -41.53 -30.25 -6.14
CA SER A 15 -42.10 -29.00 -6.63
C SER A 15 -42.25 -27.93 -5.55
N ILE A 16 -42.05 -26.64 -5.88
CA ILE A 16 -42.73 -25.52 -5.21
C ILE A 16 -43.23 -24.52 -6.26
N ILE A 17 -44.53 -24.27 -6.18
CA ILE A 17 -45.37 -23.38 -6.96
C ILE A 17 -45.29 -21.98 -6.34
N LEU A 18 -45.17 -20.91 -7.13
CA LEU A 18 -45.47 -19.55 -6.67
C LEU A 18 -46.53 -18.91 -7.57
N LEU A 19 -47.66 -18.57 -6.93
CA LEU A 19 -48.84 -17.96 -7.52
C LEU A 19 -48.59 -16.51 -7.99
N LEU A 20 -49.11 -16.18 -9.17
CA LEU A 20 -49.46 -14.82 -9.57
C LEU A 20 -50.75 -14.38 -8.86
N GLY A 21 -50.71 -13.23 -8.18
CA GLY A 21 -51.87 -12.51 -7.66
C GLY A 21 -52.03 -11.17 -8.37
N ILE A 22 -53.15 -11.00 -9.06
CA ILE A 22 -53.64 -9.78 -9.72
C ILE A 22 -54.26 -8.86 -8.66
N LEU A 23 -53.99 -7.56 -8.72
CA LEU A 23 -54.83 -6.54 -8.09
C LEU A 23 -54.88 -5.28 -8.97
N LEU A 24 -56.08 -5.04 -9.51
CA LEU A 24 -56.53 -3.82 -10.19
C LEU A 24 -56.79 -2.72 -9.16
N PHE A 25 -56.40 -1.48 -9.49
CA PHE A 25 -57.14 -0.28 -9.04
C PHE A 25 -57.21 0.76 -10.15
N SER A 26 -58.32 1.50 -10.11
CA SER A 26 -58.95 2.35 -11.11
C SER A 26 -58.77 3.85 -10.81
N PHE A 27 -59.16 4.68 -11.79
CA PHE A 27 -59.38 6.14 -11.79
C PHE A 27 -58.11 6.99 -11.92
N GLY A 28 -58.01 8.06 -12.72
CA GLY A 28 -58.95 8.84 -13.53
C GLY A 28 -58.16 10.00 -14.21
N ASN A 29 -58.63 10.50 -15.34
CA ASN A 29 -58.19 11.76 -16.00
C ASN A 29 -58.90 12.98 -15.35
N PRO A 30 -58.62 14.27 -15.69
CA PRO A 30 -57.37 15.01 -16.02
C PRO A 30 -57.31 16.35 -15.17
N PRO A 31 -56.54 17.45 -15.44
CA PRO A 31 -56.68 18.32 -16.62
C PRO A 31 -55.39 18.97 -17.20
N ILE A 32 -55.61 19.49 -18.41
CA ILE A 32 -54.89 20.44 -19.27
C ILE A 32 -54.17 21.60 -18.55
N GLN A 33 -52.93 21.91 -18.97
CA GLN A 33 -52.30 23.23 -19.26
C GLN A 33 -50.77 23.01 -19.26
N GLY A 34 -49.96 23.55 -20.17
CA GLY A 34 -50.18 24.52 -21.23
C GLY A 34 -49.01 24.48 -22.22
N GLU A 35 -49.18 25.24 -23.29
CA GLU A 35 -48.24 25.41 -24.40
C GLU A 35 -46.80 25.64 -23.93
N THR A 36 -45.90 24.71 -24.25
CA THR A 36 -44.48 25.03 -24.41
C THR A 36 -44.25 25.35 -25.87
N ALA A 37 -43.80 26.59 -26.09
CA ALA A 37 -43.39 27.16 -27.36
C ALA A 37 -42.53 26.18 -28.18
N ALA A 38 -42.83 26.14 -29.47
CA ALA A 38 -41.95 25.55 -30.47
C ALA A 38 -40.54 26.15 -30.31
N ALA A 39 -39.57 25.30 -30.04
CA ALA A 39 -38.18 25.63 -30.32
C ALA A 39 -38.04 25.70 -31.84
N ASP A 40 -37.50 26.82 -32.32
CA ASP A 40 -37.17 27.06 -33.72
C ASP A 40 -36.39 25.87 -34.29
N GLY A 41 -36.99 25.16 -35.24
CA GLY A 41 -36.33 24.10 -35.98
C GLY A 41 -35.27 24.71 -36.88
N VAL A 42 -34.00 24.47 -36.55
CA VAL A 42 -32.91 24.63 -37.52
C VAL A 42 -33.22 23.71 -38.70
N GLU A 43 -33.32 24.28 -39.89
CA GLU A 43 -33.64 23.55 -41.11
C GLU A 43 -32.44 22.64 -41.47
N ARG A 44 -32.65 21.31 -41.51
CA ARG A 44 -31.58 20.36 -41.84
C ARG A 44 -31.05 20.63 -43.24
N VAL A 45 -29.75 20.89 -43.38
CA VAL A 45 -29.11 21.14 -44.68
C VAL A 45 -28.74 19.82 -45.36
N ASN A 46 -29.34 19.52 -46.51
CA ASN A 46 -28.91 18.42 -47.37
C ASN A 46 -27.56 18.77 -48.02
N GLN A 47 -26.49 18.14 -47.55
CA GLN A 47 -25.11 18.38 -48.01
C GLN A 47 -24.87 17.91 -49.45
N ALA A 48 -25.68 16.97 -49.95
CA ALA A 48 -25.61 16.47 -51.31
C ALA A 48 -26.31 17.40 -52.33
N MET A 49 -27.20 18.28 -51.87
CA MET A 49 -28.02 19.14 -52.72
C MET A 49 -27.15 19.94 -53.72
N ASN A 50 -27.41 19.75 -55.02
CA ASN A 50 -26.72 20.34 -56.15
C ASN A 50 -25.20 20.13 -56.19
N ARG A 51 -24.69 19.09 -55.51
CA ARG A 51 -23.28 18.70 -55.57
C ARG A 51 -22.94 17.93 -56.86
N PRO A 52 -21.68 17.95 -57.31
CA PRO A 52 -21.24 17.06 -58.38
C PRO A 52 -21.51 15.61 -57.99
N ALA A 53 -22.27 14.90 -58.83
CA ALA A 53 -22.55 13.49 -58.65
C ALA A 53 -22.12 12.70 -59.89
N THR A 54 -21.53 11.53 -59.65
CA THR A 54 -21.18 10.54 -60.67
C THR A 54 -21.86 9.22 -60.36
N ALA A 55 -21.95 8.32 -61.32
CA ALA A 55 -22.53 7.00 -61.13
C ALA A 55 -21.76 5.96 -61.93
N SER A 56 -21.97 4.69 -61.61
CA SER A 56 -21.44 3.55 -62.37
C SER A 56 -21.84 3.63 -63.85
N SER A 57 -23.09 4.05 -64.12
CA SER A 57 -23.59 4.41 -65.44
C SER A 57 -24.85 5.28 -65.34
N GLU A 58 -25.29 5.80 -66.48
CA GLU A 58 -26.49 6.61 -66.59
C GLU A 58 -27.10 6.50 -68.01
N ILE A 59 -28.36 6.92 -68.15
CA ILE A 59 -28.99 7.10 -69.46
C ILE A 59 -29.40 8.56 -69.66
N SER A 60 -29.46 9.01 -70.91
CA SER A 60 -29.80 10.40 -71.24
C SER A 60 -31.14 10.82 -70.61
N GLY A 61 -31.12 11.94 -69.88
CA GLY A 61 -32.23 12.49 -69.11
C GLY A 61 -32.41 11.91 -67.70
N ARG A 62 -31.52 11.00 -67.27
CA ARG A 62 -31.51 10.34 -65.94
C ARG A 62 -30.10 10.22 -65.37
N GLU A 63 -29.33 11.28 -65.54
CA GLU A 63 -27.94 11.40 -65.10
C GLU A 63 -27.82 11.38 -63.56
N ALA A 64 -26.64 11.07 -63.02
CA ALA A 64 -26.38 10.99 -61.58
C ALA A 64 -26.79 12.27 -60.81
N GLY A 65 -26.60 13.44 -61.45
CA GLY A 65 -27.03 14.73 -60.89
C GLY A 65 -28.53 14.84 -60.62
N LYS A 66 -29.37 14.00 -61.25
CA LYS A 66 -30.81 13.91 -60.98
C LYS A 66 -31.18 13.26 -59.67
N ALA A 67 -30.22 12.62 -59.00
CA ALA A 67 -30.41 12.09 -57.65
C ALA A 67 -30.03 13.11 -56.56
N VAL A 68 -29.58 14.31 -56.91
CA VAL A 68 -29.16 15.31 -55.92
C VAL A 68 -29.68 16.71 -56.25
N ASP A 69 -30.68 16.82 -57.13
CA ASP A 69 -31.19 18.10 -57.62
C ASP A 69 -32.38 18.63 -56.80
N GLY A 70 -32.83 17.89 -55.79
CA GLY A 70 -33.91 18.26 -54.89
C GLY A 70 -35.30 18.14 -55.51
N SER A 71 -35.41 17.59 -56.73
CA SER A 71 -36.68 17.46 -57.44
C SER A 71 -37.24 16.04 -57.31
N LYS A 72 -38.50 15.94 -56.87
CA LYS A 72 -39.21 14.65 -56.72
C LYS A 72 -39.71 14.05 -58.03
N ASP A 73 -39.57 14.79 -59.12
CA ASP A 73 -40.04 14.44 -60.47
C ASP A 73 -38.90 13.93 -61.38
N THR A 74 -37.66 14.07 -60.94
CA THR A 74 -36.44 13.59 -61.59
C THR A 74 -35.88 12.38 -60.86
N TYR A 75 -35.04 11.58 -61.53
CA TYR A 75 -34.35 10.46 -60.92
C TYR A 75 -33.14 10.02 -61.74
N TRP A 76 -32.12 9.53 -61.05
CA TRP A 76 -31.04 8.78 -61.67
C TRP A 76 -31.50 7.37 -62.03
N GLN A 77 -31.00 6.84 -63.15
CA GLN A 77 -31.15 5.44 -63.52
C GLN A 77 -29.88 4.92 -64.23
N PRO A 78 -29.32 3.77 -63.80
CA PRO A 78 -28.22 3.13 -64.50
C PRO A 78 -28.65 2.54 -65.85
N ALA A 79 -27.69 2.43 -66.78
CA ALA A 79 -27.87 1.76 -68.06
C ALA A 79 -28.12 0.26 -67.87
N SER A 80 -28.78 -0.38 -68.84
CA SER A 80 -29.04 -1.83 -68.74
C SER A 80 -27.77 -2.68 -68.77
N THR A 81 -26.71 -2.20 -69.44
CA THR A 81 -25.41 -2.90 -69.57
C THR A 81 -24.61 -2.90 -68.27
N ASP A 82 -24.83 -1.93 -67.39
CA ASP A 82 -24.14 -1.80 -66.10
C ASP A 82 -24.82 -2.62 -64.99
N ARG A 83 -25.96 -3.26 -65.28
CA ARG A 83 -26.70 -4.10 -64.33
C ARG A 83 -26.37 -5.58 -64.48
N GLU A 84 -25.40 -5.95 -65.32
CA GLU A 84 -25.03 -7.35 -65.60
C GLU A 84 -24.34 -8.03 -64.40
N ASP A 85 -23.52 -7.29 -63.64
CA ASP A 85 -22.91 -7.76 -62.39
C ASP A 85 -23.81 -7.55 -61.17
N MET A 86 -25.02 -7.01 -61.39
CA MET A 86 -26.04 -6.73 -60.39
C MET A 86 -25.65 -5.67 -59.36
N SER A 87 -24.64 -4.83 -59.64
CA SER A 87 -24.13 -3.83 -58.72
C SER A 87 -24.02 -2.48 -59.39
N VAL A 88 -24.76 -1.49 -58.91
CA VAL A 88 -24.70 -0.11 -59.44
C VAL A 88 -24.45 0.86 -58.30
N HIS A 89 -23.80 2.00 -58.59
CA HIS A 89 -23.51 2.98 -57.55
C HIS A 89 -23.72 4.40 -58.03
N VAL A 90 -24.04 5.28 -57.08
CA VAL A 90 -24.01 6.73 -57.24
C VAL A 90 -23.05 7.29 -56.19
N GLN A 91 -22.23 8.27 -56.59
CA GLN A 91 -21.25 8.92 -55.75
C GLN A 91 -21.49 10.43 -55.79
N VAL A 92 -21.32 11.09 -54.65
CA VAL A 92 -21.45 12.54 -54.48
C VAL A 92 -20.16 13.11 -53.94
N ASP A 93 -19.67 14.15 -54.60
CA ASP A 93 -18.53 14.97 -54.17
C ASP A 93 -19.03 16.14 -53.31
N LEU A 94 -18.73 16.09 -52.01
CA LEU A 94 -19.12 17.12 -51.05
C LEU A 94 -18.21 18.36 -51.11
N GLY A 95 -17.25 18.42 -52.03
CA GLY A 95 -16.37 19.56 -52.36
C GLY A 95 -15.32 19.92 -51.31
N SER A 96 -15.56 19.58 -50.05
CA SER A 96 -14.62 19.69 -48.93
C SER A 96 -14.97 18.64 -47.88
N GLU A 97 -14.11 18.46 -46.88
CA GLU A 97 -14.43 17.60 -45.73
C GLU A 97 -15.68 18.13 -45.00
N GLN A 98 -16.71 17.29 -44.91
CA GLN A 98 -17.94 17.52 -44.19
C GLN A 98 -18.17 16.39 -43.18
N SER A 99 -18.75 16.72 -42.02
CA SER A 99 -19.26 15.69 -41.10
C SER A 99 -20.68 15.30 -41.49
N LEU A 100 -20.96 14.00 -41.50
CA LEU A 100 -22.26 13.44 -41.84
C LEU A 100 -22.53 12.17 -41.03
N ASN A 101 -23.79 11.89 -40.74
CA ASN A 101 -24.20 10.71 -39.96
C ASN A 101 -25.53 10.10 -40.46
N GLN A 102 -26.08 10.63 -41.55
CA GLN A 102 -27.32 10.16 -42.13
C GLN A 102 -27.30 10.27 -43.65
N VAL A 103 -27.80 9.21 -44.31
CA VAL A 103 -28.14 9.18 -45.73
C VAL A 103 -29.62 8.85 -45.87
N VAL A 104 -30.32 9.61 -46.70
CA VAL A 104 -31.71 9.33 -47.10
C VAL A 104 -31.76 9.07 -48.59
N LEU A 105 -32.39 7.96 -48.98
CA LEU A 105 -32.67 7.64 -50.38
C LEU A 105 -34.17 7.71 -50.63
N ASP A 106 -34.63 8.58 -51.53
CA ASP A 106 -36.01 8.56 -52.02
C ASP A 106 -36.09 7.74 -53.31
N LEU A 107 -36.67 6.54 -53.24
CA LEU A 107 -36.71 5.60 -54.35
C LEU A 107 -37.98 5.80 -55.18
N ASN A 108 -37.85 5.97 -56.50
CA ASN A 108 -38.98 5.79 -57.40
C ASN A 108 -39.24 4.31 -57.67
N ARG A 109 -38.16 3.52 -57.67
CA ARG A 109 -38.20 2.08 -57.89
C ARG A 109 -37.01 1.38 -57.27
N GLY A 110 -37.26 0.55 -56.26
CA GLY A 110 -36.30 -0.26 -55.52
C GLY A 110 -36.78 -1.69 -55.26
N ASP A 111 -37.84 -2.17 -55.95
CA ASP A 111 -38.47 -3.48 -55.76
C ASP A 111 -37.54 -4.69 -56.06
N ASN A 112 -36.37 -4.42 -56.64
CA ASN A 112 -35.33 -5.37 -56.93
C ASN A 112 -34.05 -5.15 -56.12
N LEU A 113 -34.02 -4.29 -55.09
CA LEU A 113 -32.83 -4.11 -54.24
C LEU A 113 -32.66 -5.26 -53.24
N GLY A 114 -31.48 -5.87 -53.25
CA GLY A 114 -31.04 -6.88 -52.28
C GLY A 114 -30.36 -6.25 -51.07
N SER A 115 -29.44 -5.30 -51.30
CA SER A 115 -28.80 -4.51 -50.24
C SER A 115 -28.45 -3.09 -50.69
N ILE A 116 -28.27 -2.22 -49.69
CA ILE A 116 -27.73 -0.87 -49.84
C ILE A 116 -26.47 -0.79 -48.98
N GLU A 117 -25.39 -0.27 -49.54
CA GLU A 117 -24.13 -0.02 -48.84
C GLU A 117 -23.75 1.44 -48.98
N ILE A 118 -23.35 2.06 -47.87
CA ILE A 118 -22.88 3.44 -47.83
C ILE A 118 -21.41 3.40 -47.45
N ASP A 119 -20.56 3.84 -48.37
CA ASP A 119 -19.14 4.04 -48.16
C ASP A 119 -18.81 5.54 -48.20
N TYR A 120 -17.75 5.93 -47.48
CA TYR A 120 -17.24 7.31 -47.46
C TYR A 120 -15.73 7.35 -47.67
N SER A 121 -15.24 8.49 -48.12
CA SER A 121 -13.83 8.73 -48.39
C SER A 121 -13.45 10.21 -48.19
N LEU A 122 -12.19 10.46 -47.84
CA LEU A 122 -11.58 11.79 -47.79
C LEU A 122 -10.80 12.14 -49.07
N ASP A 123 -10.34 11.12 -49.80
CA ASP A 123 -9.47 11.26 -50.98
C ASP A 123 -10.14 10.81 -52.29
N GLY A 124 -11.28 10.13 -52.21
CA GLY A 124 -11.99 9.52 -53.34
C GLY A 124 -11.39 8.20 -53.83
N GLU A 125 -10.26 7.76 -53.27
CA GLU A 125 -9.53 6.54 -53.66
C GLU A 125 -9.71 5.42 -52.63
N SER A 126 -9.59 5.76 -51.34
CA SER A 126 -9.69 4.85 -50.20
C SER A 126 -11.07 4.95 -49.57
N TRP A 127 -11.85 3.86 -49.60
CA TRP A 127 -13.24 3.85 -49.17
C TRP A 127 -13.45 3.02 -47.90
N THR A 128 -14.17 3.58 -46.93
CA THR A 128 -14.56 2.90 -45.69
C THR A 128 -16.08 2.77 -45.62
N ARG A 129 -16.59 1.63 -45.14
CA ARG A 129 -18.01 1.35 -44.98
C ARG A 129 -18.57 2.11 -43.76
N ALA A 130 -19.54 2.99 -43.96
CA ALA A 130 -20.29 3.62 -42.87
C ALA A 130 -21.51 2.79 -42.45
N TYR A 131 -22.21 2.18 -43.42
CA TYR A 131 -23.46 1.48 -43.17
C TYR A 131 -23.77 0.43 -44.24
N ALA A 132 -24.49 -0.63 -43.88
CA ALA A 132 -25.02 -1.62 -44.81
C ALA A 132 -26.38 -2.15 -44.35
N LYS A 133 -27.35 -2.23 -45.28
CA LYS A 133 -28.69 -2.78 -45.05
C LYS A 133 -28.95 -3.94 -46.00
N ASN A 134 -29.22 -5.12 -45.45
CA ASN A 134 -29.54 -6.34 -46.20
C ASN A 134 -31.01 -6.70 -46.03
N GLY A 135 -31.81 -6.60 -47.10
CA GLY A 135 -33.25 -6.89 -47.08
C GLY A 135 -34.10 -5.84 -46.33
N GLY A 136 -35.43 -5.96 -46.43
CA GLY A 136 -36.37 -5.00 -45.84
C GLY A 136 -36.26 -3.57 -46.40
N ILE A 137 -35.80 -3.46 -47.65
CA ILE A 137 -35.69 -2.21 -48.40
C ILE A 137 -37.03 -1.94 -49.07
N ARG A 138 -37.49 -0.70 -48.99
CA ARG A 138 -38.75 -0.25 -49.60
C ARG A 138 -38.68 -0.33 -51.12
N ALA A 139 -39.78 -0.74 -51.72
CA ALA A 139 -39.92 -0.78 -53.18
C ALA A 139 -40.02 0.63 -53.78
N ASP A 140 -40.50 1.61 -53.01
CA ASP A 140 -40.63 3.02 -53.34
C ASP A 140 -40.68 3.89 -52.07
N GLY A 141 -40.39 5.18 -52.22
CA GLY A 141 -40.33 6.16 -51.14
C GLY A 141 -39.01 6.17 -50.36
N GLN A 142 -39.01 6.89 -49.23
CA GLN A 142 -37.80 7.18 -48.47
C GLN A 142 -37.29 6.01 -47.62
N GLU A 143 -35.99 5.74 -47.77
CA GLU A 143 -35.14 4.92 -46.91
C GLU A 143 -34.19 5.82 -46.13
N VAL A 144 -34.31 5.83 -44.81
CA VAL A 144 -33.50 6.66 -43.92
C VAL A 144 -32.49 5.76 -43.21
N MET A 145 -31.20 6.03 -43.40
CA MET A 145 -30.09 5.26 -42.84
C MET A 145 -29.23 6.19 -41.99
N ALA A 146 -29.22 5.94 -40.67
CA ALA A 146 -28.38 6.66 -39.72
C ALA A 146 -27.22 5.76 -39.25
N PHE A 147 -26.05 6.36 -39.04
CA PHE A 147 -24.81 5.71 -38.62
C PHE A 147 -23.99 6.68 -37.75
N ASN A 148 -22.88 6.23 -37.17
CA ASN A 148 -22.01 7.10 -36.37
C ASN A 148 -21.44 8.24 -37.23
N SER A 149 -21.26 9.44 -36.67
CA SER A 149 -20.68 10.57 -37.41
C SER A 149 -19.32 10.21 -38.03
N VAL A 150 -19.17 10.51 -39.32
CA VAL A 150 -17.92 10.36 -40.08
C VAL A 150 -17.56 11.68 -40.76
N SER A 151 -16.26 11.90 -40.98
CA SER A 151 -15.76 12.95 -41.87
C SER A 151 -15.57 12.40 -43.28
N ALA A 152 -16.14 13.06 -44.28
CA ALA A 152 -16.03 12.66 -45.68
C ALA A 152 -15.97 13.87 -46.61
N SER A 153 -15.21 13.78 -47.68
CA SER A 153 -15.33 14.65 -48.85
C SER A 153 -16.10 13.99 -49.99
N GLN A 154 -16.25 12.66 -49.94
CA GLN A 154 -16.92 11.84 -50.94
C GLN A 154 -17.79 10.78 -50.27
N VAL A 155 -19.01 10.57 -50.79
CA VAL A 155 -19.90 9.49 -50.33
C VAL A 155 -20.36 8.67 -51.53
N ARG A 156 -20.29 7.34 -51.41
CA ARG A 156 -20.74 6.40 -52.43
C ARG A 156 -21.83 5.51 -51.86
N VAL A 157 -22.95 5.47 -52.56
CA VAL A 157 -24.07 4.56 -52.27
C VAL A 157 -24.09 3.47 -53.33
N THR A 158 -23.79 2.25 -52.90
CA THR A 158 -23.84 1.06 -53.74
C THR A 158 -25.18 0.36 -53.54
N LEU A 159 -25.90 0.14 -54.65
CA LEU A 159 -27.17 -0.54 -54.70
C LEU A 159 -26.97 -1.93 -55.33
N GLN A 160 -27.06 -2.97 -54.51
CA GLN A 160 -26.96 -4.36 -54.97
C GLN A 160 -28.33 -4.85 -55.39
N LEU A 161 -28.45 -5.29 -56.64
CA LEU A 161 -29.68 -5.76 -57.25
C LEU A 161 -29.87 -7.26 -56.99
N SER A 162 -31.10 -7.66 -56.70
CA SER A 162 -31.54 -9.06 -56.62
C SER A 162 -32.03 -9.61 -57.96
N ARG A 163 -32.44 -8.72 -58.88
CA ARG A 163 -32.85 -9.03 -60.26
C ARG A 163 -32.36 -7.94 -61.21
N ASN A 164 -31.98 -8.30 -62.43
CA ASN A 164 -31.55 -7.37 -63.48
C ASN A 164 -32.77 -6.57 -64.02
N LEU A 165 -33.31 -5.68 -63.20
CA LEU A 165 -34.39 -4.73 -63.48
C LEU A 165 -33.94 -3.29 -63.18
N ASN A 166 -34.68 -2.30 -63.67
CA ASN A 166 -34.37 -0.89 -63.42
C ASN A 166 -34.51 -0.58 -61.91
N VAL A 167 -33.50 0.10 -61.37
CA VAL A 167 -33.57 0.82 -60.10
C VAL A 167 -33.58 2.31 -60.39
N GLN A 168 -34.36 3.09 -59.66
CA GLN A 168 -34.52 4.52 -59.88
C GLN A 168 -34.50 5.28 -58.56
N LEU A 169 -33.54 6.20 -58.42
CA LEU A 169 -33.31 7.00 -57.24
C LEU A 169 -33.69 8.45 -57.54
N LYS A 170 -34.73 8.96 -56.88
CA LYS A 170 -35.18 10.34 -57.02
C LYS A 170 -34.23 11.30 -56.33
N GLU A 171 -33.89 10.98 -55.09
CA GLU A 171 -33.05 11.85 -54.27
C GLU A 171 -32.14 11.03 -53.36
N LEU A 172 -30.90 11.47 -53.24
CA LEU A 172 -29.86 11.07 -52.31
C LEU A 172 -29.57 12.29 -51.45
N GLU A 173 -30.09 12.28 -50.24
CA GLU A 173 -29.87 13.35 -49.28
C GLU A 173 -28.83 12.90 -48.26
N ILE A 174 -27.86 13.78 -47.98
CA ILE A 174 -26.80 13.53 -47.00
C ILE A 174 -26.93 14.58 -45.92
N TYR A 175 -27.05 14.15 -44.67
CA TYR A 175 -27.26 15.03 -43.53
C TYR A 175 -26.25 14.77 -42.43
N MET A 176 -26.01 15.85 -41.69
CA MET A 176 -25.63 15.78 -40.29
C MET A 176 -26.88 16.01 -39.46
N GLN A 177 -27.30 15.03 -38.65
CA GLN A 177 -28.37 15.30 -37.68
C GLN A 177 -27.88 16.31 -36.63
N ASP A 178 -28.70 17.31 -36.35
CA ASP A 178 -28.42 18.30 -35.29
C ASP A 178 -28.23 17.61 -33.94
N GLY A 179 -27.14 17.95 -33.25
CA GLY A 179 -26.83 17.50 -31.89
C GLY A 179 -25.68 16.49 -31.74
N ASP A 180 -25.11 15.98 -32.84
CA ASP A 180 -24.03 14.96 -32.79
C ASP A 180 -22.76 15.42 -33.52
N GLN A 181 -22.38 16.70 -33.43
CA GLN A 181 -21.07 17.15 -33.93
C GLN A 181 -20.01 16.27 -33.28
N GLY A 182 -19.35 15.38 -34.03
CA GLY A 182 -18.30 14.53 -33.47
C GLY A 182 -17.22 15.36 -32.78
N ILE A 183 -16.39 14.72 -31.96
CA ILE A 183 -15.25 15.40 -31.35
C ILE A 183 -14.38 16.02 -32.46
N PRO A 184 -14.03 17.32 -32.41
CA PRO A 184 -13.21 17.94 -33.45
C PRO A 184 -11.88 17.18 -33.62
N SER A 185 -11.55 16.84 -34.87
CA SER A 185 -10.39 16.01 -35.22
C SER A 185 -9.03 16.66 -34.88
N ASP A 186 -9.03 17.96 -34.57
CA ASP A 186 -7.87 18.75 -34.20
C ASP A 186 -7.75 19.00 -32.68
N VAL A 187 -8.51 18.30 -31.84
CA VAL A 187 -8.32 18.30 -30.39
C VAL A 187 -7.01 17.61 -30.03
N THR A 188 -6.14 18.33 -29.33
CA THR A 188 -4.80 17.85 -28.93
C THR A 188 -4.64 17.66 -27.43
N GLU A 189 -5.46 18.32 -26.61
CA GLU A 189 -5.44 18.19 -25.14
C GLU A 189 -6.87 18.10 -24.59
N LEU A 190 -7.01 17.48 -23.42
CA LEU A 190 -8.27 17.36 -22.69
C LEU A 190 -8.07 17.83 -21.25
N ALA A 191 -9.04 18.53 -20.66
CA ALA A 191 -8.98 18.92 -19.26
C ALA A 191 -10.36 19.00 -18.62
N PHE A 192 -10.41 18.74 -17.31
CA PHE A 192 -11.50 19.22 -16.47
C PHE A 192 -11.39 20.74 -16.35
N VAL A 193 -12.52 21.45 -16.39
CA VAL A 193 -12.55 22.92 -16.29
C VAL A 193 -13.33 23.39 -15.07
N LYS A 194 -12.89 24.53 -14.52
CA LYS A 194 -13.56 25.25 -13.44
C LYS A 194 -14.80 25.97 -13.98
N PRO A 195 -15.75 26.39 -13.12
CA PRO A 195 -16.94 27.13 -13.57
C PRO A 195 -16.62 28.40 -14.37
N GLU A 196 -15.49 29.05 -14.08
CA GLU A 196 -14.98 30.21 -14.83
C GLU A 196 -14.29 29.85 -16.16
N GLY A 197 -14.23 28.56 -16.53
CA GLY A 197 -13.70 28.05 -17.79
C GLY A 197 -12.19 27.80 -17.83
N THR A 198 -11.47 28.02 -16.73
CA THR A 198 -10.03 27.71 -16.66
C THR A 198 -9.78 26.22 -16.38
N PRO A 199 -8.79 25.57 -17.00
CA PRO A 199 -8.47 24.17 -16.72
C PRO A 199 -7.99 23.94 -15.28
N TYR A 200 -8.32 22.76 -14.75
CA TYR A 200 -7.65 22.18 -13.59
C TYR A 200 -6.26 21.67 -13.99
N ASN A 201 -5.30 21.79 -13.07
CA ASN A 201 -3.97 21.23 -13.22
C ASN A 201 -3.94 19.76 -12.82
N ASN A 202 -2.86 19.07 -13.18
CA ASN A 202 -2.61 17.71 -12.70
C ASN A 202 -2.56 17.66 -11.17
N ASN A 203 -3.28 16.71 -10.60
CA ASN A 203 -3.50 16.53 -9.17
C ASN A 203 -4.23 17.69 -8.46
N ASP A 204 -4.94 18.56 -9.17
CA ASP A 204 -5.91 19.44 -8.51
C ASP A 204 -7.02 18.58 -7.88
N GLU A 205 -7.65 19.11 -6.83
CA GLU A 205 -8.67 18.39 -6.06
C GLU A 205 -9.95 19.20 -5.83
N ARG A 206 -11.06 18.48 -5.59
CA ARG A 206 -12.31 19.00 -5.03
C ARG A 206 -12.74 18.18 -3.82
N THR A 207 -13.38 18.84 -2.87
CA THR A 207 -14.04 18.19 -1.72
C THR A 207 -15.53 18.01 -2.00
N LEU A 208 -16.11 16.90 -1.53
CA LEU A 208 -17.56 16.67 -1.50
C LEU A 208 -17.98 16.14 -0.12
N ASP A 209 -19.19 16.46 0.30
CA ASP A 209 -19.85 15.74 1.39
C ASP A 209 -20.47 14.42 0.88
N ILE A 210 -20.69 13.46 1.78
CA ILE A 210 -21.44 12.24 1.42
C ILE A 210 -22.83 12.61 0.90
N GLY A 211 -23.18 12.08 -0.28
CA GLY A 211 -24.44 12.34 -0.96
C GLY A 211 -24.48 13.66 -1.74
N GLU A 212 -23.47 14.54 -1.61
CA GLU A 212 -23.36 15.74 -2.42
C GLU A 212 -23.10 15.36 -3.88
N THR A 213 -23.82 16.03 -4.79
CA THR A 213 -23.66 15.88 -6.23
C THR A 213 -23.07 17.14 -6.84
N SER A 214 -22.06 17.00 -7.70
CA SER A 214 -21.45 18.08 -8.48
C SER A 214 -21.28 17.65 -9.93
N ALA A 215 -21.56 18.55 -10.87
CA ALA A 215 -21.21 18.33 -12.27
C ALA A 215 -19.72 18.60 -12.52
N LEU A 216 -19.10 17.76 -13.36
CA LEU A 216 -17.79 18.02 -13.96
C LEU A 216 -17.98 18.43 -15.42
N GLU A 217 -17.25 19.45 -15.83
CA GLU A 217 -17.16 19.83 -17.23
C GLU A 217 -15.79 19.44 -17.77
N VAL A 218 -15.79 18.78 -18.93
CA VAL A 218 -14.58 18.42 -19.68
C VAL A 218 -14.59 19.18 -21.00
N ARG A 219 -13.47 19.83 -21.32
CA ARG A 219 -13.27 20.53 -22.59
C ARG A 219 -12.06 19.99 -23.32
N GLY A 220 -12.13 20.02 -24.65
CA GLY A 220 -11.01 19.71 -25.53
C GLY A 220 -10.33 21.00 -25.99
N LYS A 221 -9.00 21.03 -26.02
CA LYS A 221 -8.22 22.12 -26.60
C LYS A 221 -7.86 21.77 -28.04
N ARG A 222 -8.23 22.64 -28.97
CA ARG A 222 -7.92 22.49 -30.39
C ARG A 222 -6.49 22.93 -30.69
N ALA A 223 -5.97 22.54 -31.85
CA ALA A 223 -4.64 22.90 -32.33
C ALA A 223 -4.39 24.43 -32.43
N ASN A 224 -5.46 25.23 -32.54
CA ASN A 224 -5.40 26.70 -32.50
C ASN A 224 -5.27 27.29 -31.08
N GLY A 225 -5.29 26.43 -30.03
CA GLY A 225 -5.20 26.79 -28.63
C GLY A 225 -6.54 27.06 -27.93
N GLU A 226 -7.67 27.00 -28.64
CA GLU A 226 -9.01 27.27 -28.12
C GLU A 226 -9.59 26.07 -27.36
N TRP A 227 -10.19 26.30 -26.19
CA TRP A 227 -10.92 25.29 -25.44
C TRP A 227 -12.39 25.25 -25.87
N VAL A 228 -12.85 24.11 -26.37
CA VAL A 228 -14.22 23.89 -26.83
C VAL A 228 -14.94 22.85 -25.97
N ALA A 229 -16.25 23.03 -25.82
CA ALA A 229 -17.11 22.02 -25.19
C ALA A 229 -17.15 20.75 -26.05
N LEU A 230 -17.26 19.60 -25.39
CA LEU A 230 -17.34 18.31 -26.07
C LEU A 230 -18.79 17.81 -26.11
N PRO A 231 -19.16 17.01 -27.12
CA PRO A 231 -20.51 16.47 -27.23
C PRO A 231 -20.83 15.53 -26.07
N GLN A 232 -22.07 15.56 -25.59
CA GLN A 232 -22.51 14.73 -24.48
C GLN A 232 -22.43 13.24 -24.85
N GLY A 233 -21.93 12.42 -23.92
CA GLY A 233 -21.81 10.96 -24.11
C GLY A 233 -20.56 10.49 -24.88
N GLN A 234 -19.76 11.41 -25.43
CA GLN A 234 -18.50 11.08 -26.11
C GLN A 234 -17.28 11.05 -25.16
N VAL A 235 -17.43 11.54 -23.93
CA VAL A 235 -16.39 11.55 -22.90
C VAL A 235 -16.52 10.31 -22.01
N GLN A 236 -15.44 9.54 -21.89
CA GLN A 236 -15.37 8.38 -20.99
C GLN A 236 -14.75 8.80 -19.66
N TYR A 237 -15.53 8.73 -18.57
CA TYR A 237 -15.05 9.03 -17.24
C TYR A 237 -14.53 7.78 -16.53
N HIS A 238 -13.38 7.90 -15.88
CA HIS A 238 -12.74 6.83 -15.14
C HIS A 238 -12.51 7.24 -13.69
N ALA A 239 -13.09 6.48 -12.76
CA ALA A 239 -12.89 6.61 -11.32
C ALA A 239 -12.03 5.46 -10.81
N ALA A 240 -10.85 5.76 -10.27
CA ALA A 240 -9.97 4.81 -9.60
C ALA A 240 -10.08 5.02 -8.08
N GLY A 241 -11.12 4.44 -7.51
CA GLY A 241 -11.50 4.57 -6.10
C GLY A 241 -12.97 4.23 -5.91
N SER A 242 -13.45 4.27 -4.67
CA SER A 242 -14.86 3.98 -4.36
C SER A 242 -15.51 5.03 -3.44
N SER A 243 -14.80 6.13 -3.21
CA SER A 243 -15.25 7.22 -2.33
C SER A 243 -16.29 8.11 -3.02
N MET A 244 -16.29 8.13 -4.35
CA MET A 244 -17.29 8.81 -5.19
C MET A 244 -17.71 7.90 -6.36
N ALA A 245 -18.84 8.26 -6.98
CA ALA A 245 -19.32 7.69 -8.23
C ALA A 245 -19.49 8.80 -9.28
N VAL A 246 -19.26 8.47 -10.54
CA VAL A 246 -19.50 9.35 -11.69
C VAL A 246 -20.44 8.65 -12.67
N ASP A 247 -21.45 9.37 -13.18
CA ASP A 247 -22.32 8.87 -14.23
C ASP A 247 -21.80 9.20 -15.65
N THR A 248 -22.49 8.70 -16.67
CA THR A 248 -22.11 8.94 -18.08
C THR A 248 -22.26 10.39 -18.52
N ALA A 249 -22.94 11.23 -17.75
CA ALA A 249 -23.08 12.66 -18.02
C ALA A 249 -22.01 13.51 -17.32
N GLY A 250 -21.12 12.90 -16.52
CA GLY A 250 -20.11 13.62 -15.74
C GLY A 250 -20.64 14.18 -14.42
N SER A 251 -21.81 13.73 -13.96
CA SER A 251 -22.31 14.05 -12.63
C SER A 251 -21.62 13.16 -11.60
N VAL A 252 -20.96 13.78 -10.62
CA VAL A 252 -20.22 13.13 -9.56
C VAL A 252 -21.02 13.17 -8.27
N THR A 253 -21.09 12.06 -7.53
CA THR A 253 -21.72 11.99 -6.19
C THR A 253 -20.76 11.41 -5.16
N GLY A 254 -20.66 12.04 -3.98
CA GLY A 254 -19.94 11.51 -2.83
C GLY A 254 -20.61 10.25 -2.26
N VAL A 255 -19.88 9.16 -2.08
CA VAL A 255 -20.41 7.85 -1.66
C VAL A 255 -19.98 7.48 -0.25
N LYS A 256 -18.68 7.61 0.06
CA LYS A 256 -18.11 7.34 1.38
C LYS A 256 -16.85 8.17 1.58
N VAL A 257 -16.46 8.40 2.83
CA VAL A 257 -15.19 9.10 3.16
C VAL A 257 -14.01 8.39 2.49
N GLY A 258 -13.13 9.19 1.90
CA GLY A 258 -11.95 8.71 1.18
C GLY A 258 -11.59 9.59 0.00
N ALA A 259 -10.51 9.24 -0.69
CA ALA A 259 -10.09 9.88 -1.94
C ALA A 259 -10.38 8.95 -3.13
N THR A 260 -10.74 9.55 -4.27
CA THR A 260 -10.84 8.86 -5.56
C THR A 260 -10.13 9.69 -6.62
N ARG A 261 -9.25 9.03 -7.37
CA ARG A 261 -8.63 9.60 -8.56
C ARG A 261 -9.59 9.50 -9.73
N MET A 262 -9.70 10.58 -10.49
CA MET A 262 -10.54 10.74 -11.67
C MET A 262 -9.70 11.16 -12.86
N TYR A 263 -10.00 10.58 -14.02
CA TYR A 263 -9.53 11.08 -15.31
C TYR A 263 -10.61 10.80 -16.36
N ALA A 264 -10.58 11.55 -17.46
CA ALA A 264 -11.49 11.35 -18.58
C ALA A 264 -10.71 11.11 -19.87
N GLU A 265 -11.29 10.35 -20.79
CA GLU A 265 -10.70 10.02 -22.09
C GLU A 265 -11.70 10.25 -23.23
N ILE A 266 -11.14 10.56 -24.40
CA ILE A 266 -11.84 10.64 -25.68
C ILE A 266 -11.02 9.96 -26.77
N SER A 267 -11.66 9.56 -27.87
CA SER A 267 -10.99 9.05 -29.07
C SER A 267 -11.01 10.11 -30.17
N VAL A 268 -9.84 10.55 -30.61
CA VAL A 268 -9.64 11.49 -31.73
C VAL A 268 -8.80 10.80 -32.79
N ASN A 269 -9.34 10.62 -34.00
CA ASN A 269 -8.65 9.94 -35.12
C ASN A 269 -8.10 8.54 -34.75
N GLY A 270 -8.78 7.81 -33.87
CA GLY A 270 -8.35 6.50 -33.37
C GLY A 270 -7.26 6.53 -32.30
N GLN A 271 -6.86 7.71 -31.80
CA GLN A 271 -5.94 7.89 -30.68
C GLN A 271 -6.70 8.34 -29.43
N THR A 272 -6.31 7.83 -28.26
CA THR A 272 -6.85 8.26 -26.97
C THR A 272 -6.20 9.56 -26.53
N VAL A 273 -7.01 10.56 -26.19
CA VAL A 273 -6.60 11.80 -25.53
C VAL A 273 -7.23 11.82 -24.13
N GLY A 274 -6.40 11.96 -23.10
CA GLY A 274 -6.83 11.90 -21.70
C GLY A 274 -6.61 13.20 -20.94
N THR A 275 -7.40 13.44 -19.89
CA THR A 275 -7.15 14.53 -18.95
C THR A 275 -5.94 14.23 -18.05
N PRO A 276 -5.34 15.26 -17.43
CA PRO A 276 -4.56 15.06 -16.20
C PRO A 276 -5.35 14.32 -15.11
N ASP A 277 -4.63 13.77 -14.13
CA ASP A 277 -5.26 13.20 -12.94
C ASP A 277 -5.94 14.32 -12.13
N PHE A 278 -7.17 14.08 -11.68
CA PHE A 278 -7.93 14.98 -10.82
C PHE A 278 -8.45 14.20 -9.61
N TRP A 279 -8.53 14.81 -8.43
CA TRP A 279 -8.91 14.10 -7.21
C TRP A 279 -10.21 14.61 -6.62
N PHE A 280 -11.02 13.68 -6.12
CA PHE A 280 -12.13 13.97 -5.22
C PHE A 280 -11.81 13.44 -3.84
N VAL A 281 -11.99 14.28 -2.84
CA VAL A 281 -11.89 13.94 -1.42
C VAL A 281 -13.29 14.05 -0.82
N VAL A 282 -13.85 12.92 -0.39
CA VAL A 282 -15.19 12.88 0.21
C VAL A 282 -15.07 12.92 1.72
N LYS A 283 -15.88 13.77 2.37
CA LYS A 283 -15.89 14.00 3.82
C LYS A 283 -17.28 13.72 4.41
N ASP A 284 -17.31 13.52 5.72
CA ASP A 284 -18.54 13.35 6.50
C ASP A 284 -18.37 13.93 7.91
N ASP A 285 -19.05 15.05 8.17
CA ASP A 285 -19.07 15.69 9.51
C ASP A 285 -19.77 14.84 10.59
N GLN A 286 -20.43 13.74 10.20
CA GLN A 286 -21.08 12.77 11.10
C GLN A 286 -20.28 11.47 11.28
N GLU A 287 -19.08 11.34 10.67
CA GLU A 287 -18.31 10.08 10.53
C GLU A 287 -18.04 9.34 11.85
N PHE A 288 -18.04 10.08 12.96
CA PHE A 288 -17.76 9.56 14.30
C PHE A 288 -18.87 9.82 15.31
N ARG A 289 -20.14 9.91 14.89
CA ARG A 289 -21.27 10.11 15.82
C ARG A 289 -22.02 8.83 16.19
N ASP A 290 -21.72 7.72 15.52
CA ASP A 290 -22.31 6.42 15.82
C ASP A 290 -22.00 5.93 17.25
N ALA A 291 -22.98 5.27 17.88
CA ALA A 291 -22.89 4.76 19.23
C ALA A 291 -21.71 3.77 19.44
N LYS A 292 -21.25 3.08 18.39
CA LYS A 292 -20.12 2.14 18.47
C LYS A 292 -18.78 2.79 18.85
N TYR A 293 -18.64 4.11 18.69
CA TYR A 293 -17.45 4.85 19.14
C TYR A 293 -17.50 5.22 20.63
N ILE A 294 -18.66 5.05 21.28
CA ILE A 294 -18.91 5.27 22.72
C ILE A 294 -18.77 6.71 23.15
N ALA A 295 -17.56 7.26 23.11
CA ALA A 295 -17.27 8.63 23.46
C ALA A 295 -15.90 9.07 22.91
N PHE A 296 -15.73 10.38 22.74
CA PHE A 296 -14.43 10.99 22.54
C PHE A 296 -14.04 11.75 23.80
N SER A 297 -12.91 11.37 24.39
CA SER A 297 -12.36 12.06 25.56
C SER A 297 -11.13 12.89 25.20
N SER A 298 -11.00 14.06 25.82
CA SER A 298 -9.87 14.97 25.68
C SER A 298 -9.71 15.83 26.94
N PHE A 299 -8.71 16.70 26.94
CA PHE A 299 -8.61 17.79 27.89
C PHE A 299 -9.14 19.10 27.29
N THR A 300 -9.56 20.01 28.16
CA THR A 300 -9.75 21.42 27.86
C THR A 300 -8.77 22.21 28.71
N HIS A 301 -7.81 22.86 28.06
CA HIS A 301 -6.77 23.65 28.70
C HIS A 301 -6.18 24.65 27.68
N PRO A 302 -5.85 25.89 28.06
CA PRO A 302 -5.40 26.92 27.13
C PRO A 302 -4.07 26.63 26.43
N THR A 303 -3.18 25.84 27.05
CA THR A 303 -1.80 25.63 26.55
C THR A 303 -1.33 24.18 26.57
N LEU A 304 -2.16 23.22 27.00
CA LEU A 304 -1.73 21.83 27.05
C LEU A 304 -1.78 21.27 25.64
N VAL A 305 -0.67 20.72 25.16
CA VAL A 305 -0.61 20.10 23.84
C VAL A 305 -1.47 18.83 23.82
N GLN A 306 -2.34 18.72 22.82
CA GLN A 306 -3.26 17.60 22.62
C GLN A 306 -3.17 17.07 21.20
N LYS A 307 -1.96 16.67 20.82
CA LYS A 307 -1.66 16.10 19.51
C LYS A 307 -1.05 14.72 19.69
N ILE A 308 -1.43 13.78 18.83
CA ILE A 308 -0.84 12.44 18.85
C ILE A 308 0.66 12.56 18.61
N GLY A 309 1.44 11.92 19.48
CA GLY A 309 2.90 11.88 19.38
C GLY A 309 3.65 13.07 19.97
N GLU A 310 2.96 14.11 20.46
CA GLU A 310 3.57 15.28 21.09
C GLU A 310 3.33 15.26 22.59
N ALA A 311 4.41 15.38 23.37
CA ALA A 311 4.37 15.27 24.81
C ALA A 311 3.37 16.26 25.45
N ALA A 312 2.44 15.73 26.24
CA ALA A 312 1.46 16.53 26.96
C ALA A 312 2.06 17.02 28.29
N ILE A 313 2.76 18.15 28.25
CA ILE A 313 3.42 18.74 29.42
C ILE A 313 2.57 19.87 30.00
N LEU A 314 2.29 19.81 31.30
CA LEU A 314 1.66 20.89 32.05
C LEU A 314 2.75 21.75 32.71
N ASP A 315 2.89 22.98 32.23
CA ASP A 315 3.85 23.94 32.79
C ASP A 315 3.53 24.30 34.25
N ASP A 316 4.58 24.61 35.02
CA ASP A 316 4.43 25.03 36.40
C ASP A 316 3.55 26.30 36.53
N GLY A 317 2.75 26.34 37.59
CA GLY A 317 1.82 27.44 37.86
C GLY A 317 0.56 27.51 36.97
N LYS A 318 0.42 26.68 35.93
CA LYS A 318 -0.80 26.63 35.09
C LYS A 318 -1.99 26.01 35.83
N PRO A 319 -3.25 26.33 35.43
CA PRO A 319 -4.43 25.65 35.95
C PRO A 319 -4.40 24.17 35.56
N LEU A 320 -5.15 23.32 36.29
CA LEU A 320 -5.29 21.93 35.88
C LEU A 320 -6.14 21.88 34.60
N PRO A 321 -5.84 20.93 33.68
CA PRO A 321 -6.74 20.66 32.58
C PRO A 321 -8.08 20.12 33.13
N VAL A 322 -9.16 20.39 32.40
CA VAL A 322 -10.47 19.78 32.65
C VAL A 322 -10.64 18.63 31.68
N VAL A 323 -11.05 17.45 32.14
CA VAL A 323 -11.40 16.36 31.24
C VAL A 323 -12.73 16.67 30.60
N THR A 324 -12.81 16.55 29.28
CA THR A 324 -14.02 16.73 28.48
C THR A 324 -14.35 15.43 27.78
N ILE A 325 -15.62 15.05 27.82
CA ILE A 325 -16.13 13.78 27.27
C ILE A 325 -17.31 14.13 26.37
N ALA A 326 -17.21 13.81 25.09
CA ALA A 326 -18.29 13.91 24.12
C ALA A 326 -18.90 12.51 23.90
N PRO A 327 -20.07 12.19 24.50
CA PRO A 327 -20.64 10.85 24.43
C PRO A 327 -21.42 10.65 23.12
N ASN A 328 -21.27 9.48 22.52
CA ASN A 328 -22.07 8.99 21.39
C ASN A 328 -23.11 7.95 21.82
N THR A 329 -23.09 7.56 23.09
CA THR A 329 -24.05 6.63 23.67
C THR A 329 -24.45 7.10 25.06
N ASP A 330 -25.64 6.71 25.47
CA ASP A 330 -26.13 6.94 26.82
C ASP A 330 -25.46 5.97 27.80
N GLY A 331 -25.40 6.33 29.09
CA GLY A 331 -24.78 5.47 30.10
C GLY A 331 -24.18 6.22 31.27
N THR A 332 -23.06 5.74 31.79
CA THR A 332 -22.28 6.41 32.83
C THR A 332 -20.79 6.31 32.57
N VAL A 333 -20.03 7.31 33.03
CA VAL A 333 -18.57 7.25 33.09
C VAL A 333 -18.13 7.42 34.53
N SER A 334 -17.29 6.52 35.00
CA SER A 334 -16.55 6.66 36.25
C SER A 334 -15.08 6.87 35.93
N ALA A 335 -14.37 7.61 36.77
CA ALA A 335 -12.96 7.90 36.54
C ALA A 335 -12.13 7.71 37.81
N ARG A 336 -10.85 7.38 37.62
CA ARG A 336 -9.85 7.22 38.66
C ARG A 336 -8.57 7.87 38.16
N TRP A 337 -7.86 8.55 39.05
CA TRP A 337 -6.58 9.15 38.69
C TRP A 337 -5.40 8.38 39.27
N PHE A 338 -4.32 8.41 38.52
CA PHE A 338 -3.05 7.77 38.81
C PHE A 338 -1.93 8.79 38.70
N LYS A 339 -0.87 8.54 39.45
CA LYS A 339 0.39 9.27 39.33
C LYS A 339 1.52 8.26 39.29
N ASP A 340 2.32 8.31 38.24
CA ASP A 340 3.45 7.41 37.99
C ASP A 340 3.02 5.93 38.08
N GLY A 341 1.87 5.61 37.46
CA GLY A 341 1.27 4.27 37.44
C GLY A 341 0.57 3.84 38.73
N GLN A 342 0.66 4.61 39.81
CA GLN A 342 0.02 4.29 41.09
C GLN A 342 -1.34 4.99 41.23
N SER A 343 -2.38 4.22 41.58
CA SER A 343 -3.72 4.77 41.83
C SER A 343 -3.71 5.71 43.04
N ARG A 344 -4.34 6.88 42.91
CA ARG A 344 -4.38 7.89 43.98
C ARG A 344 -5.78 8.19 44.50
N GLY A 345 -6.82 7.86 43.75
CA GLY A 345 -8.20 7.99 44.22
C GLY A 345 -9.22 7.98 43.08
N LEU A 346 -10.49 7.90 43.47
CA LEU A 346 -11.63 8.02 42.56
C LEU A 346 -11.89 9.49 42.22
N LEU A 347 -12.45 9.71 41.04
CA LEU A 347 -13.05 10.96 40.59
C LEU A 347 -14.57 10.77 40.47
N ASP A 348 -15.29 11.86 40.18
CA ASP A 348 -16.74 11.85 40.01
C ASP A 348 -17.22 10.85 38.96
N THR A 349 -18.36 10.21 39.23
CA THR A 349 -19.14 9.51 38.20
C THR A 349 -20.09 10.51 37.55
N LYS A 350 -20.18 10.51 36.21
CA LYS A 350 -21.09 11.36 35.45
C LYS A 350 -22.06 10.52 34.63
N PRO A 351 -23.35 10.91 34.54
CA PRO A 351 -24.24 10.32 33.54
C PRO A 351 -23.79 10.74 32.14
N LEU A 352 -23.94 9.85 31.18
CA LEU A 352 -23.70 10.10 29.76
C LEU A 352 -25.04 10.19 29.05
N GLN A 353 -25.19 11.24 28.25
CA GLN A 353 -26.28 11.40 27.32
C GLN A 353 -25.69 11.74 25.97
N THR A 354 -26.15 11.03 24.95
CA THR A 354 -25.68 11.16 23.56
C THR A 354 -25.76 12.61 23.10
N GLY A 355 -24.63 13.14 22.59
CA GLY A 355 -24.51 14.51 22.10
C GLY A 355 -24.40 15.60 23.18
N ILE A 356 -24.43 15.25 24.47
CA ILE A 356 -24.27 16.22 25.59
C ILE A 356 -22.92 16.01 26.26
N SER A 357 -22.00 16.93 26.02
CA SER A 357 -20.65 16.89 26.60
C SER A 357 -20.68 16.94 28.13
N GLN A 358 -19.82 16.14 28.75
CA GLN A 358 -19.58 16.11 30.19
C GLN A 358 -18.17 16.59 30.52
N SER A 359 -17.99 17.06 31.75
CA SER A 359 -16.68 17.47 32.25
C SER A 359 -16.37 16.89 33.62
N ILE A 360 -15.10 16.54 33.84
CA ILE A 360 -14.57 16.11 35.13
C ILE A 360 -13.43 17.04 35.54
N THR A 361 -13.59 17.71 36.68
CA THR A 361 -12.56 18.59 37.25
C THR A 361 -11.53 17.75 38.00
N LEU A 362 -10.25 18.06 37.80
CA LEU A 362 -9.15 17.34 38.43
C LEU A 362 -8.81 17.92 39.82
N PRO A 363 -8.50 17.06 40.82
CA PRO A 363 -8.14 17.51 42.16
C PRO A 363 -6.75 18.17 42.18
N GLY A 364 -6.54 19.12 43.11
CA GLY A 364 -5.29 19.87 43.24
C GLY A 364 -4.02 19.02 43.42
N GLY A 365 -4.16 17.79 43.91
CA GLY A 365 -3.07 16.80 44.01
C GLY A 365 -2.46 16.39 42.68
N MET A 366 -3.11 16.68 41.54
CA MET A 366 -2.60 16.39 40.20
C MET A 366 -1.74 17.53 39.61
N LYS A 367 -1.43 18.57 40.39
CA LYS A 367 -0.47 19.63 40.01
C LYS A 367 0.98 19.32 40.41
N VAL A 368 1.21 18.18 41.07
CA VAL A 368 2.56 17.84 41.57
C VAL A 368 3.37 17.14 40.48
N PRO A 369 4.72 17.27 40.48
CA PRO A 369 5.59 16.61 39.51
C PRO A 369 5.35 15.11 39.41
N GLY A 370 5.30 14.60 38.18
CA GLY A 370 5.01 13.21 37.81
C GLY A 370 4.09 13.12 36.59
N THR A 371 3.97 11.93 36.02
CA THR A 371 3.02 11.66 34.94
C THR A 371 1.69 11.26 35.55
N HIS A 372 0.64 12.01 35.20
CA HIS A 372 -0.73 11.79 35.65
C HIS A 372 -1.53 11.09 34.56
N GLU A 373 -2.34 10.12 34.96
CA GLU A 373 -3.29 9.42 34.10
C GLU A 373 -4.69 9.56 34.71
N VAL A 374 -5.67 9.91 33.89
CA VAL A 374 -7.10 9.80 34.21
C VAL A 374 -7.64 8.61 33.45
N ARG A 375 -7.92 7.51 34.17
CA ARG A 375 -8.50 6.30 33.60
C ARG A 375 -10.01 6.34 33.76
N MET A 376 -10.71 6.21 32.66
CA MET A 376 -12.16 6.25 32.57
C MET A 376 -12.71 4.86 32.26
N THR A 377 -13.81 4.52 32.90
CA THR A 377 -14.60 3.33 32.62
C THR A 377 -16.01 3.76 32.26
N PHE A 378 -16.40 3.48 31.02
CA PHE A 378 -17.70 3.76 30.45
C PHE A 378 -18.57 2.51 30.61
N GLN A 379 -19.74 2.68 31.21
CA GLN A 379 -20.82 1.70 31.17
C GLN A 379 -21.86 2.22 30.19
N ALA A 380 -21.90 1.65 29.00
CA ALA A 380 -22.81 2.07 27.94
C ALA A 380 -24.20 1.45 28.12
N ALA A 381 -25.21 2.07 27.52
CA ALA A 381 -26.60 1.63 27.60
C ALA A 381 -26.85 0.23 27.02
N ASP A 382 -25.97 -0.26 26.14
CA ASP A 382 -25.98 -1.62 25.60
C ASP A 382 -25.51 -2.69 26.62
N GLY A 383 -25.07 -2.28 27.81
CA GLY A 383 -24.50 -3.14 28.85
C GLY A 383 -22.99 -3.39 28.68
N GLY A 384 -22.36 -2.85 27.65
CA GLY A 384 -20.93 -2.96 27.41
C GLY A 384 -20.10 -2.07 28.34
N THR A 385 -18.94 -2.59 28.76
CA THR A 385 -17.93 -1.83 29.50
C THR A 385 -16.76 -1.47 28.60
N TYR A 386 -16.42 -0.18 28.53
CA TYR A 386 -15.35 0.36 27.69
C TYR A 386 -14.39 1.23 28.50
N TYR A 387 -13.17 1.41 27.99
CA TYR A 387 -12.09 2.07 28.73
C TYR A 387 -11.41 3.15 27.89
N ASP A 388 -11.01 4.26 28.50
CA ASP A 388 -10.14 5.26 27.86
C ASP A 388 -9.26 5.91 28.93
N SER A 389 -8.12 6.45 28.51
CA SER A 389 -7.19 7.12 29.40
C SER A 389 -6.68 8.42 28.80
N LEU A 390 -6.53 9.43 29.64
CA LEU A 390 -5.90 10.70 29.27
C LEU A 390 -4.67 10.95 30.15
N PHE A 391 -3.61 11.49 29.55
CA PHE A 391 -2.31 11.66 30.21
C PHE A 391 -1.82 13.10 30.12
N TYR A 392 -1.13 13.55 31.16
CA TYR A 392 -0.24 14.71 31.07
C TYR A 392 0.88 14.57 32.10
N THR A 393 1.97 15.30 31.90
CA THR A 393 3.13 15.25 32.80
C THR A 393 3.40 16.63 33.36
N VAL A 394 3.55 16.69 34.69
CA VAL A 394 4.13 17.86 35.36
C VAL A 394 5.62 17.58 35.53
N MET A 395 6.46 18.41 34.92
CA MET A 395 7.91 18.16 34.91
C MET A 395 8.51 18.19 36.33
N PRO A 396 9.60 17.44 36.58
CA PRO A 396 10.33 17.49 37.84
C PRO A 396 10.79 18.92 38.18
N LYS A 397 10.59 19.37 39.43
CA LYS A 397 11.04 20.70 39.89
C LYS A 397 12.55 20.95 39.74
N LYS A 398 13.35 19.88 39.81
CA LYS A 398 14.81 19.95 39.65
C LYS A 398 15.25 19.83 38.19
N GLY A 399 14.31 19.83 37.24
CA GLY A 399 14.57 19.57 35.83
C GLY A 399 14.84 18.10 35.52
N ILE A 400 15.14 17.84 34.24
CA ILE A 400 15.68 16.57 33.74
C ILE A 400 17.22 16.56 33.90
N PRO A 401 17.88 15.38 33.96
CA PRO A 401 19.34 15.32 33.99
C PRO A 401 19.98 16.01 32.77
N ASP A 402 21.12 16.68 32.98
CA ASP A 402 21.82 17.43 31.94
C ASP A 402 22.15 16.56 30.71
N GLY A 403 21.88 17.12 29.53
CA GLY A 403 22.18 16.46 28.25
C GLY A 403 21.28 15.28 27.89
N GLN A 404 20.16 15.06 28.59
CA GLN A 404 19.17 14.04 28.24
C GLN A 404 17.90 14.65 27.62
N SER A 405 17.12 13.82 26.92
CA SER A 405 15.89 14.24 26.23
C SER A 405 14.78 14.64 27.20
N HIS A 406 13.98 15.64 26.82
CA HIS A 406 12.81 16.07 27.58
C HIS A 406 11.69 15.02 27.63
N ILE A 407 11.66 14.08 26.66
CA ILE A 407 10.61 13.07 26.54
C ILE A 407 11.06 11.65 26.89
N ALA A 408 12.37 11.43 27.01
CA ALA A 408 12.97 10.18 27.47
C ALA A 408 14.27 10.44 28.24
N TYR A 409 14.24 10.28 29.56
CA TYR A 409 15.37 10.55 30.44
C TYR A 409 15.41 9.58 31.63
N THR A 410 16.53 9.52 32.34
CA THR A 410 16.65 8.72 33.56
C THR A 410 16.10 9.46 34.78
N GLY A 411 15.22 8.79 35.52
CA GLY A 411 14.70 9.23 36.79
C GLY A 411 15.73 9.15 37.91
N LYS A 412 15.33 9.57 39.12
CA LYS A 412 16.20 9.54 40.31
C LYS A 412 16.59 8.12 40.75
N ASP A 413 15.81 7.13 40.36
CA ASP A 413 16.05 5.71 40.59
C ASP A 413 16.95 5.08 39.50
N GLY A 414 17.39 5.87 38.52
CA GLY A 414 18.23 5.43 37.43
C GLY A 414 17.49 4.72 36.29
N ARG A 415 16.15 4.65 36.35
CA ARG A 415 15.31 4.04 35.30
C ARG A 415 14.80 5.06 34.31
N MET A 416 14.43 4.61 33.12
CA MET A 416 13.81 5.44 32.10
C MET A 416 12.45 5.98 32.54
N VAL A 417 12.26 7.26 32.29
CA VAL A 417 10.99 7.99 32.38
C VAL A 417 10.64 8.44 30.96
N TYR A 418 9.40 8.15 30.57
CA TYR A 418 8.85 8.52 29.26
C TYR A 418 7.71 9.51 29.43
N VAL A 419 7.79 10.64 28.76
CA VAL A 419 6.72 11.65 28.78
C VAL A 419 5.75 11.34 27.63
N PRO A 420 4.51 10.93 27.92
CA PRO A 420 3.55 10.59 26.89
C PRO A 420 2.89 11.82 26.27
N ASP A 421 2.27 11.62 25.11
CA ASP A 421 1.22 12.50 24.61
C ASP A 421 -0.07 12.40 25.46
N TYR A 422 -1.08 13.18 25.10
CA TYR A 422 -2.33 13.25 25.87
C TYR A 422 -3.15 11.95 25.85
N LYS A 423 -2.88 11.03 24.91
CA LYS A 423 -3.53 9.71 24.79
C LYS A 423 -2.64 8.57 25.27
N GLY A 424 -1.43 8.86 25.73
CA GLY A 424 -0.52 7.91 26.35
C GLY A 424 0.55 7.36 25.41
N ASN A 425 0.56 7.73 24.12
CA ASN A 425 1.60 7.32 23.18
C ASN A 425 2.93 7.91 23.61
N ARG A 426 3.99 7.12 23.50
CA ARG A 426 5.33 7.48 23.96
C ARG A 426 6.38 6.65 23.23
N ILE A 427 7.65 7.02 23.40
CA ILE A 427 8.77 6.16 23.01
C ILE A 427 8.58 4.78 23.66
N ILE A 428 8.55 3.74 22.83
CA ILE A 428 8.25 2.37 23.26
C ILE A 428 9.45 1.70 23.90
N ASP A 429 9.21 0.63 24.65
CA ASP A 429 10.26 -0.23 25.20
C ASP A 429 10.75 -1.25 24.14
N PHE A 430 12.02 -1.15 23.76
CA PHE A 430 12.64 -2.01 22.75
C PHE A 430 13.39 -3.20 23.35
N SER A 431 13.37 -3.40 24.67
CA SER A 431 14.24 -4.39 25.33
C SER A 431 13.85 -5.86 25.13
N ASN A 432 12.71 -6.17 24.52
CA ASN A 432 12.20 -7.53 24.30
C ASN A 432 12.64 -8.18 22.97
N VAL A 433 13.67 -7.64 22.33
CA VAL A 433 14.14 -8.11 21.02
C VAL A 433 15.34 -9.06 21.11
N GLY A 434 15.53 -9.87 20.08
CA GLY A 434 16.65 -10.80 19.95
C GLY A 434 16.37 -12.15 20.61
N TYR A 435 17.39 -13.01 20.56
CA TYR A 435 17.37 -14.38 21.09
C TYR A 435 16.70 -14.47 22.48
N MET A 436 15.68 -15.32 22.58
CA MET A 436 14.87 -15.54 23.79
C MET A 436 14.27 -14.26 24.42
N GLY A 437 13.98 -13.24 23.60
CA GLY A 437 13.43 -11.97 24.06
C GLY A 437 14.47 -11.00 24.63
N GLY A 438 15.75 -11.21 24.36
CA GLY A 438 16.83 -10.27 24.66
C GLY A 438 17.39 -10.38 26.08
N GLY A 439 18.68 -10.06 26.24
CA GLY A 439 19.40 -10.14 27.52
C GLY A 439 19.92 -11.53 27.90
N VAL A 440 19.80 -12.49 26.98
CA VAL A 440 20.29 -13.86 27.14
C VAL A 440 21.58 -14.04 26.37
N LYS A 441 22.60 -14.63 27.00
CA LYS A 441 23.86 -14.96 26.33
C LYS A 441 23.60 -15.98 25.22
N LEU A 442 24.12 -15.75 24.02
CA LEU A 442 24.05 -16.74 22.94
C LEU A 442 24.82 -18.02 23.36
N PRO A 443 24.23 -19.21 23.18
CA PRO A 443 24.80 -20.46 23.68
C PRO A 443 25.97 -20.94 22.82
N ASP A 444 26.94 -21.58 23.48
CA ASP A 444 28.03 -22.28 22.83
C ASP A 444 27.72 -23.78 22.81
N VAL A 445 27.19 -24.26 21.68
CA VAL A 445 26.68 -25.63 21.54
C VAL A 445 27.80 -26.60 21.18
N GLN A 446 27.87 -27.75 21.85
CA GLN A 446 28.90 -28.77 21.61
C GLN A 446 28.82 -29.35 20.18
N ALA A 447 29.96 -29.50 19.51
CA ALA A 447 30.02 -30.18 18.21
C ALA A 447 29.70 -31.67 18.36
N ARG A 448 28.84 -32.18 17.47
CA ARG A 448 28.51 -33.62 17.35
C ARG A 448 29.15 -34.24 16.12
N ILE A 449 29.31 -33.44 15.07
CA ILE A 449 29.93 -33.85 13.80
C ILE A 449 30.94 -32.78 13.41
N ALA A 450 32.09 -33.20 12.90
CA ALA A 450 33.01 -32.32 12.19
C ALA A 450 33.24 -32.82 10.78
N VAL A 451 33.21 -31.91 9.82
CA VAL A 451 33.43 -32.17 8.39
C VAL A 451 34.63 -31.38 7.88
N GLN A 452 35.24 -31.85 6.80
CA GLN A 452 36.32 -31.18 6.09
C GLN A 452 35.91 -30.97 4.63
N PRO A 453 36.42 -29.92 3.96
CA PRO A 453 36.09 -29.69 2.55
C PRO A 453 36.66 -30.83 1.69
N THR A 454 35.88 -31.27 0.70
CA THR A 454 36.27 -32.39 -0.18
C THR A 454 37.13 -31.94 -1.37
N GLY A 455 37.12 -30.64 -1.69
CA GLY A 455 37.72 -30.09 -2.90
C GLY A 455 36.82 -30.19 -4.15
N GLY A 456 35.65 -30.83 -4.03
CA GLY A 456 34.57 -30.83 -5.02
C GLY A 456 33.34 -30.06 -4.53
N ASP A 457 32.15 -30.32 -5.08
CA ASP A 457 30.90 -29.76 -4.54
C ASP A 457 30.52 -30.46 -3.22
N ASP A 458 30.60 -29.70 -2.14
CA ASP A 458 30.37 -30.12 -0.76
C ASP A 458 28.89 -30.06 -0.35
N THR A 459 27.99 -29.60 -1.22
CA THR A 459 26.56 -29.40 -0.89
C THR A 459 25.93 -30.63 -0.25
N ALA A 460 26.07 -31.80 -0.87
CA ALA A 460 25.44 -33.03 -0.39
C ALA A 460 26.06 -33.52 0.93
N MET A 461 27.37 -33.36 1.09
CA MET A 461 28.09 -33.75 2.31
C MET A 461 27.68 -32.86 3.49
N LEU A 462 27.63 -31.55 3.29
CA LEU A 462 27.21 -30.60 4.31
C LEU A 462 25.74 -30.81 4.71
N GLN A 463 24.86 -31.03 3.73
CA GLN A 463 23.46 -31.34 4.02
C GLN A 463 23.32 -32.64 4.82
N ALA A 464 24.07 -33.70 4.47
CA ALA A 464 24.03 -34.95 5.20
C ALA A 464 24.46 -34.78 6.67
N ALA A 465 25.49 -33.97 6.96
CA ALA A 465 25.91 -33.67 8.33
C ALA A 465 24.84 -32.89 9.12
N ILE A 466 24.16 -31.93 8.46
CA ILE A 466 23.00 -31.22 9.05
C ILE A 466 21.87 -32.20 9.36
N ASP A 467 21.54 -33.09 8.42
CA ASP A 467 20.47 -34.07 8.57
C ASP A 467 20.77 -35.06 9.70
N GLU A 468 22.03 -35.49 9.86
CA GLU A 468 22.45 -36.39 10.92
C GLU A 468 22.31 -35.73 12.31
N VAL A 469 22.80 -34.50 12.49
CA VAL A 469 22.59 -33.76 13.74
C VAL A 469 21.09 -33.51 13.99
N SER A 470 20.31 -33.28 12.93
CA SER A 470 18.86 -33.08 13.02
C SER A 470 18.10 -34.29 13.57
N GLN A 471 18.70 -35.49 13.54
CA GLN A 471 18.11 -36.73 14.07
C GLN A 471 18.47 -37.01 15.53
N LEU A 472 19.52 -36.38 16.08
CA LEU A 472 19.96 -36.59 17.46
C LEU A 472 18.94 -36.06 18.47
N PRO A 473 18.75 -36.68 19.65
CA PRO A 473 17.83 -36.16 20.66
C PRO A 473 18.20 -34.74 21.07
N ARG A 474 17.19 -33.92 21.41
CA ARG A 474 17.42 -32.61 22.01
C ARG A 474 17.86 -32.80 23.46
N ASP A 475 18.81 -32.00 23.90
CA ASP A 475 19.19 -31.85 25.30
C ASP A 475 18.17 -30.99 26.06
N ALA A 476 18.46 -30.73 27.34
CA ALA A 476 17.59 -29.96 28.23
C ALA A 476 17.43 -28.49 27.81
N ASP A 477 18.40 -27.93 27.07
CA ASP A 477 18.37 -26.56 26.56
C ASP A 477 17.75 -26.47 25.15
N GLY A 478 17.38 -27.63 24.59
CA GLY A 478 16.69 -27.77 23.31
C GLY A 478 17.62 -28.00 22.12
N PHE A 479 18.92 -28.23 22.34
CA PHE A 479 19.91 -28.43 21.29
C PHE A 479 20.14 -29.91 20.97
N ARG A 480 20.33 -30.20 19.69
CA ARG A 480 20.80 -31.50 19.18
C ARG A 480 22.32 -31.52 19.07
N GLY A 481 22.91 -30.37 18.71
CA GLY A 481 24.35 -30.20 18.61
C GLY A 481 24.76 -29.24 17.50
N ALA A 482 26.07 -29.01 17.39
CA ALA A 482 26.65 -28.28 16.28
C ALA A 482 27.24 -29.22 15.22
N VAL A 483 27.06 -28.85 13.95
CA VAL A 483 27.86 -29.31 12.81
C VAL A 483 29.04 -28.35 12.69
N LEU A 484 30.25 -28.86 12.94
CA LEU A 484 31.48 -28.11 12.82
C LEU A 484 32.08 -28.26 11.42
N LEU A 485 32.27 -27.15 10.74
CA LEU A 485 32.95 -27.06 9.46
C LEU A 485 34.39 -26.67 9.76
N LYS A 486 35.32 -27.64 9.66
CA LYS A 486 36.74 -27.36 9.84
C LYS A 486 37.21 -26.33 8.82
N LYS A 487 38.22 -25.54 9.18
CA LYS A 487 38.80 -24.50 8.31
C LYS A 487 39.13 -25.03 6.91
N GLY A 488 38.95 -24.16 5.91
CA GLY A 488 39.08 -24.50 4.49
C GLY A 488 37.87 -24.05 3.68
N THR A 489 37.94 -24.25 2.36
CA THR A 489 36.94 -23.77 1.40
C THR A 489 36.00 -24.89 0.99
N TYR A 490 34.73 -24.75 1.35
CA TYR A 490 33.65 -25.62 0.93
C TYR A 490 32.98 -25.04 -0.32
N LEU A 491 32.95 -25.80 -1.40
CA LEU A 491 32.27 -25.38 -2.64
C LEU A 491 30.81 -25.80 -2.55
N VAL A 492 29.88 -24.87 -2.65
CA VAL A 492 28.44 -25.14 -2.49
C VAL A 492 27.71 -24.73 -3.75
N GLY A 493 27.42 -25.70 -4.63
CA GLY A 493 26.63 -25.49 -5.85
C GLY A 493 25.12 -25.37 -5.61
N GLY A 494 24.62 -25.90 -4.50
CA GLY A 494 23.20 -25.87 -4.12
C GLY A 494 22.87 -24.98 -2.92
N SER A 495 21.93 -25.44 -2.10
CA SER A 495 21.48 -24.78 -0.86
C SER A 495 21.52 -25.77 0.30
N LEU A 496 21.88 -25.28 1.49
CA LEU A 496 21.86 -26.03 2.75
C LEU A 496 20.60 -25.67 3.53
N ASN A 497 19.85 -26.67 3.97
CA ASN A 497 18.56 -26.51 4.64
C ASN A 497 18.64 -26.99 6.08
N ILE A 498 18.23 -26.14 7.03
CA ILE A 498 18.05 -26.51 8.44
C ILE A 498 16.56 -26.43 8.76
N GLN A 499 15.92 -27.59 8.89
CA GLN A 499 14.47 -27.73 9.09
C GLN A 499 14.09 -28.30 10.47
N ALA A 500 15.07 -28.56 11.33
CA ALA A 500 14.86 -29.06 12.68
C ALA A 500 15.35 -28.06 13.72
N SER A 501 14.63 -27.94 14.84
CA SER A 501 15.11 -27.17 15.99
C SER A 501 16.37 -27.80 16.60
N GLY A 502 17.18 -26.96 17.25
CA GLY A 502 18.33 -27.37 18.05
C GLY A 502 19.62 -27.59 17.26
N VAL A 503 19.70 -27.14 16.01
CA VAL A 503 20.85 -27.38 15.12
C VAL A 503 21.68 -26.11 14.97
N VAL A 504 22.99 -26.21 15.18
CA VAL A 504 23.94 -25.12 14.95
C VAL A 504 24.90 -25.47 13.81
N LEU A 505 25.12 -24.55 12.89
CA LEU A 505 26.15 -24.64 11.86
C LEU A 505 27.30 -23.71 12.23
N ARG A 506 28.47 -24.28 12.55
CA ARG A 506 29.63 -23.53 13.06
C ARG A 506 30.85 -23.70 12.16
N GLY A 507 31.54 -22.60 11.85
CA GLY A 507 32.89 -22.63 11.26
C GLY A 507 34.00 -22.35 12.28
N GLU A 508 35.25 -22.32 11.79
CA GLU A 508 36.47 -22.04 12.56
C GLU A 508 37.07 -20.66 12.23
N GLY A 509 36.23 -19.66 11.99
CA GLY A 509 36.65 -18.28 11.77
C GLY A 509 36.12 -17.69 10.47
N LYS A 510 35.86 -16.38 10.48
CA LYS A 510 35.40 -15.59 9.32
C LYS A 510 36.51 -14.92 8.52
N SER A 511 37.78 -15.15 8.86
CA SER A 511 38.93 -14.66 8.08
C SER A 511 39.18 -15.51 6.83
N GLU A 512 40.13 -15.10 5.99
CA GLU A 512 40.52 -15.83 4.77
C GLU A 512 41.17 -17.19 5.07
N ASP A 513 41.76 -17.35 6.24
CA ASP A 513 42.35 -18.62 6.70
C ASP A 513 41.36 -19.51 7.50
N GLY A 514 40.11 -19.04 7.64
CA GLY A 514 39.05 -19.70 8.41
C GLY A 514 38.21 -20.68 7.60
N THR A 515 36.93 -20.79 7.94
CA THR A 515 35.95 -21.60 7.20
C THR A 515 35.29 -20.74 6.14
N ILE A 516 35.40 -21.14 4.88
CA ILE A 516 34.82 -20.41 3.74
C ILE A 516 33.71 -21.27 3.09
N ILE A 517 32.49 -20.74 3.04
CA ILE A 517 31.42 -21.24 2.17
C ILE A 517 31.48 -20.48 0.84
N ARG A 518 31.90 -21.14 -0.24
CA ARG A 518 31.94 -20.54 -1.57
C ARG A 518 30.73 -21.00 -2.39
N GLY A 519 29.77 -20.11 -2.62
CA GLY A 519 28.63 -20.37 -3.48
C GLY A 519 29.05 -20.41 -4.94
N THR A 520 29.09 -21.60 -5.55
CA THR A 520 29.56 -21.80 -6.93
C THR A 520 28.42 -21.78 -7.95
N GLY A 521 28.76 -21.60 -9.22
CA GLY A 521 27.80 -21.67 -10.33
C GLY A 521 26.92 -20.42 -10.46
N THR A 522 26.10 -20.40 -11.50
CA THR A 522 25.44 -19.18 -11.99
C THR A 522 23.95 -19.06 -11.59
N THR A 523 23.49 -19.89 -10.67
CA THR A 523 22.06 -19.94 -10.29
C THR A 523 21.79 -19.03 -9.10
N ALA A 524 20.85 -18.10 -9.28
CA ALA A 524 20.26 -17.30 -8.22
C ALA A 524 19.57 -18.17 -7.16
N ARG A 525 20.06 -18.10 -5.91
CA ARG A 525 19.59 -18.90 -4.78
C ARG A 525 20.06 -18.33 -3.44
N ASN A 526 19.52 -18.89 -2.36
CA ASN A 526 20.03 -18.68 -0.99
C ASN A 526 20.98 -19.83 -0.62
N LEU A 527 22.14 -19.55 -0.03
CA LEU A 527 23.09 -20.61 0.33
C LEU A 527 22.66 -21.39 1.56
N ILE A 528 22.17 -20.72 2.60
CA ILE A 528 21.64 -21.33 3.82
C ILE A 528 20.19 -20.91 4.00
N VAL A 529 19.31 -21.88 4.13
CA VAL A 529 17.87 -21.69 4.36
C VAL A 529 17.50 -22.33 5.69
N VAL A 530 17.02 -21.51 6.62
CA VAL A 530 16.57 -21.93 7.95
C VAL A 530 15.05 -21.84 8.03
N GLY A 531 14.42 -22.96 8.42
CA GLY A 531 12.98 -23.11 8.57
C GLY A 531 12.22 -23.18 7.24
N GLY A 532 10.94 -22.84 7.28
CA GLY A 532 10.00 -22.95 6.16
C GLY A 532 9.22 -21.66 5.91
N THR A 533 7.96 -21.78 5.48
CA THR A 533 7.08 -20.64 5.16
C THR A 533 5.94 -20.40 6.15
N ASN A 534 5.70 -21.32 7.08
CA ASN A 534 4.57 -21.30 8.02
C ASN A 534 4.98 -20.69 9.36
N GLY A 535 4.21 -19.72 9.88
CA GLY A 535 4.43 -19.15 11.20
C GLY A 535 3.34 -19.49 12.21
N ALA A 536 3.23 -18.65 13.24
CA ALA A 536 2.17 -18.74 14.22
C ALA A 536 0.80 -18.68 13.54
N THR A 537 -0.12 -19.53 13.98
CA THR A 537 -1.46 -19.68 13.40
C THR A 537 -2.52 -19.32 14.42
N ILE A 538 -3.47 -18.48 14.02
CA ILE A 538 -4.63 -18.11 14.84
C ILE A 538 -5.49 -19.35 15.09
N VAL A 539 -5.97 -19.51 16.32
CA VAL A 539 -6.96 -20.52 16.68
C VAL A 539 -8.35 -19.93 16.47
N ASP A 540 -9.08 -20.43 15.49
CA ASP A 540 -10.42 -19.96 15.14
C ASP A 540 -11.41 -20.08 16.31
N GLY A 541 -12.32 -19.10 16.45
CA GLY A 541 -13.35 -19.08 17.49
C GLY A 541 -12.85 -18.66 18.87
N THR A 542 -11.59 -18.22 18.98
CA THR A 542 -11.02 -17.70 20.25
C THR A 542 -11.02 -16.18 20.32
N GLU A 543 -11.55 -15.50 19.30
CA GLU A 543 -11.50 -14.05 19.21
C GLU A 543 -12.26 -13.34 20.34
N THR A 544 -11.67 -12.26 20.85
CA THR A 544 -12.33 -11.33 21.79
C THR A 544 -11.95 -9.90 21.43
N ASP A 545 -12.91 -8.99 21.49
CA ASP A 545 -12.72 -7.58 21.12
C ASP A 545 -11.96 -6.82 22.20
N ILE A 546 -11.05 -5.94 21.79
CA ILE A 546 -10.41 -4.97 22.69
C ILE A 546 -11.41 -3.85 22.98
N GLN A 547 -11.62 -3.57 24.27
CA GLN A 547 -12.63 -2.63 24.78
C GLN A 547 -12.09 -1.24 25.13
N ASP A 548 -10.78 -1.03 25.00
CA ASP A 548 -10.21 0.31 25.09
C ASP A 548 -10.55 1.13 23.83
N LEU A 549 -11.01 2.37 24.02
CA LEU A 549 -11.21 3.32 22.94
C LEU A 549 -9.87 3.72 22.30
N HIS A 550 -8.81 3.71 23.10
CA HIS A 550 -7.42 3.91 22.69
C HIS A 550 -6.47 3.07 23.55
N VAL A 551 -5.74 2.14 22.92
CA VAL A 551 -4.55 1.51 23.49
C VAL A 551 -3.33 2.23 22.92
N PRO A 552 -2.57 3.00 23.72
CA PRO A 552 -1.47 3.79 23.18
C PRO A 552 -0.30 2.93 22.70
N ALA A 553 0.43 3.42 21.69
CA ALA A 553 1.71 2.86 21.26
C ALA A 553 2.68 2.80 22.45
N GLY A 554 3.29 1.64 22.67
CA GLY A 554 4.12 1.35 23.84
C GLY A 554 3.39 0.61 24.97
N SER A 555 2.07 0.43 24.88
CA SER A 555 1.31 -0.30 25.88
C SER A 555 1.58 -1.80 25.85
N ARG A 556 1.59 -2.40 27.03
CA ARG A 556 1.65 -3.86 27.23
C ARG A 556 0.34 -4.43 27.76
N SER A 557 -0.61 -3.58 28.13
CA SER A 557 -1.88 -4.02 28.70
C SER A 557 -3.06 -3.34 28.02
N PHE A 558 -4.15 -4.08 27.90
CA PHE A 558 -5.42 -3.64 27.31
C PHE A 558 -6.54 -4.51 27.90
N HIS A 559 -7.77 -4.03 27.79
CA HIS A 559 -8.97 -4.71 28.24
C HIS A 559 -9.63 -5.40 27.07
N VAL A 560 -10.05 -6.65 27.26
CA VAL A 560 -10.85 -7.41 26.29
C VAL A 560 -12.28 -7.54 26.76
N GLN A 561 -13.20 -7.93 25.87
CA GLN A 561 -14.60 -8.16 26.23
C GLN A 561 -14.74 -9.27 27.25
N ASP A 562 -14.04 -10.37 27.02
CA ASP A 562 -14.00 -11.54 27.88
C ASP A 562 -12.61 -12.19 27.78
N ALA A 563 -11.96 -12.37 28.94
CA ALA A 563 -10.67 -13.02 29.08
C ALA A 563 -10.76 -14.44 29.66
N SER A 564 -11.96 -14.95 29.94
CA SER A 564 -12.16 -16.21 30.69
C SER A 564 -11.56 -17.44 30.02
N ASP A 565 -11.48 -17.44 28.69
CA ASP A 565 -10.85 -18.52 27.92
C ASP A 565 -9.32 -18.40 27.86
N TYR A 566 -8.72 -17.30 28.31
CA TYR A 566 -7.28 -17.04 28.23
C TYR A 566 -6.56 -17.35 29.54
N GLN A 567 -5.28 -17.74 29.45
CA GLN A 567 -4.41 -17.95 30.62
C GLN A 567 -3.01 -17.35 30.41
N VAL A 568 -2.32 -17.10 31.52
CA VAL A 568 -0.91 -16.70 31.50
C VAL A 568 -0.08 -17.79 30.83
N GLY A 569 0.81 -17.40 29.91
CA GLY A 569 1.62 -18.29 29.09
C GLY A 569 1.04 -18.61 27.71
N ASP A 570 -0.25 -18.28 27.46
CA ASP A 570 -0.83 -18.45 26.13
C ASP A 570 -0.06 -17.61 25.09
N SER A 571 0.26 -18.24 23.96
CA SER A 571 0.67 -17.52 22.75
C SER A 571 -0.55 -16.90 22.10
N VAL A 572 -0.46 -15.63 21.72
CA VAL A 572 -1.60 -14.85 21.23
C VAL A 572 -1.20 -13.95 20.06
N ILE A 573 -2.16 -13.66 19.18
CA ILE A 573 -2.07 -12.57 18.22
C ILE A 573 -2.92 -11.41 18.74
N VAL A 574 -2.28 -10.26 18.97
CA VAL A 574 -2.98 -8.99 19.17
C VAL A 574 -3.10 -8.30 17.82
N ARG A 575 -4.32 -8.19 17.29
CA ARG A 575 -4.59 -7.60 15.99
C ARG A 575 -5.06 -6.17 16.14
N ARG A 576 -4.33 -5.23 15.54
CA ARG A 576 -4.84 -3.87 15.24
C ARG A 576 -5.59 -3.92 13.92
N ILE A 577 -6.83 -3.46 13.91
CA ILE A 577 -7.61 -3.31 12.68
C ILE A 577 -7.21 -2.02 11.98
N GLY A 578 -6.97 -2.08 10.66
CA GLY A 578 -6.82 -0.91 9.80
C GLY A 578 -7.88 -0.94 8.72
N ASN A 579 -8.78 0.04 8.72
CA ASN A 579 -9.90 0.17 7.79
C ASN A 579 -9.67 1.26 6.74
N ASP A 580 -10.60 1.41 5.78
CA ASP A 580 -10.53 2.44 4.72
C ASP A 580 -10.32 3.85 5.31
N ARG A 581 -11.02 4.17 6.41
CA ARG A 581 -10.97 5.49 7.04
C ARG A 581 -9.60 5.80 7.63
N TRP A 582 -8.95 4.82 8.24
CA TRP A 582 -7.58 4.99 8.70
C TRP A 582 -6.61 5.17 7.53
N ILE A 583 -6.77 4.41 6.44
CA ILE A 583 -5.95 4.58 5.23
C ILE A 583 -6.11 6.01 4.67
N HIS A 584 -7.34 6.53 4.69
CA HIS A 584 -7.63 7.90 4.29
C HIS A 584 -7.01 8.94 5.23
N GLU A 585 -7.14 8.75 6.54
CA GLU A 585 -6.55 9.64 7.56
C GLU A 585 -5.03 9.77 7.40
N ILE A 586 -4.33 8.68 7.01
CA ILE A 586 -2.89 8.72 6.73
C ILE A 586 -2.57 9.15 5.29
N GLY A 587 -3.57 9.46 4.46
CA GLY A 587 -3.45 9.94 3.08
C GLY A 587 -3.01 8.91 2.06
N MET A 588 -3.10 7.61 2.39
CA MET A 588 -2.53 6.53 1.58
C MET A 588 -3.50 5.95 0.55
N ASP A 589 -4.75 6.42 0.53
CA ASP A 589 -5.67 6.31 -0.61
C ASP A 589 -5.53 7.50 -1.58
N HIS A 590 -4.64 8.46 -1.28
CA HIS A 590 -4.46 9.72 -2.00
C HIS A 590 -2.98 9.99 -2.37
N ILE A 591 -2.27 8.97 -2.83
CA ILE A 591 -0.89 9.09 -3.33
C ILE A 591 -0.93 9.55 -4.78
N TYR A 592 -0.29 10.67 -5.10
CA TYR A 592 -0.18 11.15 -6.48
C TYR A 592 0.51 10.11 -7.37
N MET A 593 0.10 10.05 -8.63
CA MET A 593 0.66 9.07 -9.57
C MET A 593 2.13 9.37 -9.85
N ARG A 594 2.93 8.34 -10.13
CA ARG A 594 4.33 8.53 -10.48
C ARG A 594 4.43 9.34 -11.79
N PRO A 595 5.18 10.45 -11.82
CA PRO A 595 5.40 11.22 -13.04
C PRO A 595 5.92 10.37 -14.20
N GLY A 596 5.35 10.55 -15.39
CA GLY A 596 5.82 9.99 -16.67
C GLY A 596 5.66 8.48 -16.87
N THR A 597 5.39 7.70 -15.83
CA THR A 597 5.31 6.22 -15.91
C THR A 597 4.06 5.63 -15.27
N GLY A 598 3.34 6.37 -14.41
CA GLY A 598 2.17 5.86 -13.70
C GLY A 598 2.50 4.68 -12.77
N GLY A 599 1.52 3.80 -12.51
CA GLY A 599 1.74 2.55 -11.76
C GLY A 599 1.75 2.66 -10.22
N THR A 600 1.49 3.84 -9.66
CA THR A 600 1.22 4.01 -8.23
C THR A 600 -0.07 3.28 -7.85
N GLN A 601 -0.02 2.42 -6.84
CA GLN A 601 -1.19 1.78 -6.26
C GLN A 601 -1.53 2.44 -4.93
N GLN A 602 -2.78 2.86 -4.81
CA GLN A 602 -3.35 3.30 -3.54
C GLN A 602 -3.40 2.14 -2.55
N TRP A 603 -3.28 2.42 -1.26
CA TRP A 603 -3.31 1.37 -0.26
C TRP A 603 -4.74 0.88 -0.06
N SER A 604 -4.90 -0.44 0.01
CA SER A 604 -6.10 -1.05 0.57
C SER A 604 -5.93 -1.24 2.09
N PRO A 605 -7.03 -1.36 2.86
CA PRO A 605 -7.00 -1.71 4.28
C PRO A 605 -6.14 -2.92 4.60
N PHE A 606 -5.49 -2.90 5.75
CA PHE A 606 -4.74 -4.03 6.28
C PHE A 606 -4.66 -3.98 7.80
N ASN A 607 -4.46 -5.14 8.41
CA ASN A 607 -4.26 -5.29 9.84
C ASN A 607 -2.77 -5.35 10.19
N LEU A 608 -2.46 -5.09 11.46
CA LEU A 608 -1.15 -5.39 12.05
C LEU A 608 -1.35 -6.45 13.15
N ASP A 609 -0.65 -7.58 13.01
CA ASP A 609 -0.75 -8.73 13.89
C ASP A 609 0.51 -8.88 14.75
N PHE A 610 0.40 -8.51 16.03
CA PHE A 610 1.48 -8.57 17.00
C PHE A 610 1.50 -9.95 17.67
N ASP A 611 2.58 -10.70 17.47
CA ASP A 611 2.81 -12.04 18.05
C ASP A 611 3.36 -11.88 19.48
N ARG A 612 2.55 -12.26 20.48
CA ARG A 612 2.77 -11.97 21.89
C ARG A 612 2.50 -13.19 22.78
N VAL A 613 2.95 -13.11 24.03
CA VAL A 613 2.65 -14.08 25.09
C VAL A 613 1.99 -13.36 26.25
N ILE A 614 0.91 -13.93 26.80
CA ILE A 614 0.24 -13.37 27.98
C ILE A 614 1.13 -13.56 29.21
N THR A 615 1.40 -12.47 29.94
CA THR A 615 2.20 -12.47 31.17
C THR A 615 1.40 -12.20 32.44
N ALA A 616 0.21 -11.59 32.33
CA ALA A 616 -0.71 -11.42 33.45
C ALA A 616 -2.16 -11.24 32.97
N ILE A 617 -3.11 -11.65 33.81
CA ILE A 617 -4.55 -11.44 33.64
C ILE A 617 -5.12 -10.90 34.95
N ASP A 618 -5.82 -9.78 34.90
CA ASP A 618 -6.54 -9.16 36.02
C ASP A 618 -7.98 -8.84 35.58
N GLY A 619 -8.91 -9.76 35.87
CA GLY A 619 -10.24 -9.75 35.26
C GLY A 619 -10.14 -9.81 33.73
N ASN A 620 -10.70 -8.81 33.06
CA ASN A 620 -10.65 -8.69 31.59
C ASN A 620 -9.43 -7.90 31.08
N ARG A 621 -8.50 -7.50 31.97
CA ARG A 621 -7.27 -6.81 31.58
C ARG A 621 -6.17 -7.82 31.30
N ILE A 622 -5.72 -7.89 30.06
CA ILE A 622 -4.60 -8.72 29.61
C ILE A 622 -3.31 -7.90 29.65
N THR A 623 -2.19 -8.53 30.02
CA THR A 623 -0.84 -7.97 29.84
C THR A 623 0.03 -8.93 29.03
N VAL A 624 0.78 -8.39 28.07
CA VAL A 624 1.65 -9.14 27.15
C VAL A 624 3.15 -8.88 27.38
N ASP A 625 3.97 -9.81 26.90
CA ASP A 625 5.42 -9.89 27.05
C ASP A 625 6.23 -8.76 26.39
N ALA A 626 5.71 -8.12 25.36
CA ALA A 626 6.35 -7.00 24.63
C ALA A 626 5.31 -5.92 24.26
N PRO A 627 5.70 -4.64 24.18
CA PRO A 627 4.75 -3.58 23.88
C PRO A 627 4.18 -3.68 22.45
N LEU A 628 2.98 -3.13 22.27
CA LEU A 628 2.41 -2.90 20.95
C LEU A 628 3.06 -1.65 20.34
N ALA A 629 3.69 -1.80 19.17
CA ALA A 629 4.41 -0.70 18.53
C ALA A 629 3.51 0.25 17.72
N ASN A 630 2.20 0.05 17.76
CA ASN A 630 1.21 0.93 17.15
C ASN A 630 0.01 1.05 18.08
N ALA A 631 -0.65 2.21 18.05
CA ALA A 631 -1.86 2.41 18.83
C ALA A 631 -3.01 1.54 18.26
N VAL A 632 -3.86 1.02 19.14
CA VAL A 632 -5.13 0.40 18.77
C VAL A 632 -6.23 1.40 19.07
N GLU A 633 -7.01 1.77 18.05
CA GLU A 633 -7.93 2.90 18.13
C GLU A 633 -9.30 2.47 17.66
N ARG A 634 -10.32 2.64 18.51
CA ARG A 634 -11.68 2.17 18.19
C ARG A 634 -12.29 2.88 16.99
N GLN A 635 -11.97 4.16 16.80
CA GLN A 635 -12.37 4.93 15.61
C GLN A 635 -11.92 4.29 14.29
N TRP A 636 -10.77 3.60 14.30
CA TRP A 636 -10.18 2.91 13.15
C TRP A 636 -10.55 1.42 13.02
N GLY A 637 -11.50 0.97 13.83
CA GLY A 637 -11.98 -0.42 13.87
C GLY A 637 -11.58 -1.17 15.13
N GLY A 638 -10.76 -0.57 16.01
CA GLY A 638 -10.33 -1.19 17.27
C GLY A 638 -9.34 -2.32 17.06
N GLY A 639 -9.39 -3.31 17.95
CA GLY A 639 -8.50 -4.46 17.87
C GLY A 639 -9.14 -5.72 18.44
N LYS A 640 -8.46 -6.84 18.20
CA LYS A 640 -8.89 -8.18 18.62
C LYS A 640 -7.72 -8.92 19.24
N LEU A 641 -8.03 -9.80 20.18
CA LEU A 641 -7.10 -10.80 20.70
C LEU A 641 -7.54 -12.18 20.18
N PHE A 642 -6.58 -13.01 19.80
CA PHE A 642 -6.78 -14.40 19.42
C PHE A 642 -5.76 -15.27 20.16
N LYS A 643 -6.14 -16.50 20.52
CA LYS A 643 -5.13 -17.53 20.80
C LYS A 643 -4.37 -17.88 19.53
N ALA A 644 -3.11 -18.26 19.70
CA ALA A 644 -2.25 -18.69 18.62
C ALA A 644 -1.53 -19.99 18.97
N THR A 645 -1.31 -20.82 17.96
CA THR A 645 -0.40 -21.97 18.03
C THR A 645 0.88 -21.66 17.28
N ASP A 646 1.98 -22.28 17.70
CA ASP A 646 3.31 -21.97 17.19
C ASP A 646 4.14 -23.23 16.90
N GLU A 647 3.46 -24.30 16.52
CA GLU A 647 4.07 -25.63 16.32
C GLU A 647 4.91 -25.72 15.04
N SER A 648 4.67 -24.81 14.09
CA SER A 648 5.33 -24.79 12.78
C SER A 648 6.72 -24.15 12.81
N ARG A 649 7.00 -23.28 13.79
CA ARG A 649 8.29 -22.60 13.90
C ARG A 649 9.31 -23.48 14.59
N ILE A 650 10.45 -23.67 13.93
CA ILE A 650 11.61 -24.30 14.58
C ILE A 650 12.29 -23.29 15.52
N GLU A 651 13.17 -23.78 16.39
CA GLU A 651 13.85 -22.92 17.35
C GLU A 651 15.24 -23.40 17.71
N GLN A 652 16.01 -22.59 18.45
CA GLN A 652 17.35 -22.96 18.88
C GLN A 652 18.27 -23.29 17.69
N VAL A 653 18.31 -22.38 16.70
CA VAL A 653 19.13 -22.51 15.48
C VAL A 653 20.18 -21.42 15.40
N GLY A 654 21.42 -21.79 15.12
CA GLY A 654 22.56 -20.88 15.03
C GLY A 654 23.37 -21.06 13.75
N ILE A 655 23.78 -19.95 13.11
CA ILE A 655 24.78 -19.94 12.04
C ILE A 655 25.95 -19.05 12.46
N GLU A 656 27.17 -19.60 12.55
CA GLU A 656 28.24 -18.85 13.21
C GLU A 656 29.67 -19.11 12.71
N ASN A 657 30.50 -18.07 12.88
CA ASN A 657 31.96 -18.14 12.81
C ASN A 657 32.52 -18.59 11.45
N MET A 658 32.06 -17.98 10.35
CA MET A 658 32.46 -18.37 8.99
C MET A 658 32.43 -17.21 7.98
N ARG A 659 33.16 -17.37 6.87
CA ARG A 659 33.12 -16.50 5.71
C ARG A 659 32.28 -17.11 4.61
N ALA A 660 31.58 -16.28 3.84
CA ALA A 660 30.81 -16.68 2.68
C ALA A 660 31.17 -15.82 1.46
N ILE A 661 31.33 -16.44 0.30
CA ILE A 661 31.69 -15.77 -0.95
C ILE A 661 30.80 -16.32 -2.05
N SER A 662 30.09 -15.46 -2.78
CA SER A 662 29.46 -15.86 -4.04
C SER A 662 30.48 -15.76 -5.18
N ASP A 663 30.54 -16.77 -6.05
CA ASP A 663 31.11 -16.60 -7.40
C ASP A 663 30.25 -15.60 -8.18
N PHE A 664 30.84 -14.93 -9.17
CA PHE A 664 30.17 -14.04 -10.11
C PHE A 664 31.05 -13.87 -11.37
N ASP A 665 30.48 -13.33 -12.44
CA ASP A 665 31.19 -12.95 -13.66
C ASP A 665 31.73 -11.50 -13.56
N PRO A 666 33.05 -11.30 -13.37
CA PRO A 666 33.63 -9.96 -13.24
C PRO A 666 33.68 -9.19 -14.56
N SER A 667 33.36 -9.81 -15.70
CA SER A 667 33.25 -9.10 -16.98
C SER A 667 31.97 -8.27 -17.09
N LYS A 668 30.97 -8.56 -16.25
CA LYS A 668 29.73 -7.79 -16.17
C LYS A 668 29.92 -6.60 -15.23
N THR A 669 29.97 -5.41 -15.84
CA THR A 669 30.08 -4.15 -15.12
C THR A 669 29.03 -3.14 -15.60
N ASP A 670 28.65 -2.21 -14.74
CA ASP A 670 27.79 -1.07 -15.09
C ASP A 670 28.32 0.20 -14.39
N THR A 671 27.86 1.36 -14.83
CA THR A 671 28.05 2.67 -14.18
C THR A 671 26.72 3.30 -13.80
N LYS A 672 25.61 2.88 -14.42
CA LYS A 672 24.28 3.41 -14.15
C LYS A 672 23.70 2.79 -12.89
N MET A 673 23.05 3.60 -12.06
CA MET A 673 22.26 3.15 -10.92
C MET A 673 20.89 3.85 -10.90
N ASP A 674 20.04 3.46 -9.96
CA ASP A 674 18.63 3.87 -9.86
C ASP A 674 18.39 5.37 -10.15
N ASN A 675 19.14 6.25 -9.49
CA ASN A 675 18.94 7.70 -9.56
C ASN A 675 20.22 8.47 -9.91
N ASP A 676 21.27 7.78 -10.39
CA ASP A 676 22.57 8.39 -10.61
C ASP A 676 23.44 7.59 -11.59
N VAL A 677 24.59 8.14 -11.94
CA VAL A 677 25.64 7.47 -12.71
C VAL A 677 26.97 7.63 -11.96
N LEU A 678 27.64 6.52 -11.70
CA LEU A 678 28.94 6.52 -11.01
C LEU A 678 30.08 6.73 -12.01
N ASP A 679 31.10 7.48 -11.60
CA ASP A 679 32.31 7.71 -12.41
C ASP A 679 33.18 6.44 -12.55
N THR A 680 33.05 5.50 -11.61
CA THR A 680 33.80 4.24 -11.61
C THR A 680 32.86 3.05 -11.82
N PRO A 681 33.15 2.14 -12.76
CA PRO A 681 32.35 0.93 -12.96
C PRO A 681 32.28 0.05 -11.70
N TYR A 682 31.15 -0.61 -11.53
CA TYR A 682 30.92 -1.60 -10.47
C TYR A 682 30.51 -2.95 -11.09
N TYR A 683 30.70 -4.05 -10.37
CA TYR A 683 30.28 -5.38 -10.83
C TYR A 683 28.76 -5.55 -10.74
N SER A 684 28.16 -5.92 -11.86
CA SER A 684 26.70 -5.89 -12.07
C SER A 684 26.06 -7.26 -12.36
N ASP A 685 26.82 -8.34 -12.26
CA ASP A 685 26.28 -9.69 -12.45
C ASP A 685 25.14 -9.98 -11.47
N GLU A 686 24.11 -10.68 -11.95
CA GLU A 686 22.98 -11.16 -11.12
C GLU A 686 22.83 -12.69 -11.20
N ASP A 687 23.61 -13.36 -12.06
CA ASP A 687 23.55 -14.81 -12.26
C ASP A 687 24.46 -15.51 -11.24
N HIS A 688 24.15 -15.37 -9.94
CA HIS A 688 24.88 -16.00 -8.84
C HIS A 688 24.08 -15.99 -7.52
N ALA A 689 24.65 -16.50 -6.42
CA ALA A 689 23.95 -16.58 -5.14
C ALA A 689 23.49 -15.19 -4.64
N GLU A 690 22.22 -15.11 -4.24
CA GLU A 690 21.56 -13.86 -3.85
C GLU A 690 21.75 -13.56 -2.38
N ARG A 691 21.62 -14.58 -1.54
CA ARG A 691 21.68 -14.44 -0.08
C ARG A 691 22.61 -15.46 0.52
N PHE A 692 23.36 -15.05 1.53
CA PHE A 692 24.06 -16.02 2.34
C PHE A 692 23.06 -16.78 3.22
N ILE A 693 22.31 -16.07 4.09
CA ILE A 693 21.41 -16.68 5.06
C ILE A 693 19.99 -16.14 4.88
N MET A 694 19.02 -17.04 4.73
CA MET A 694 17.58 -16.75 4.79
C MET A 694 16.96 -17.53 5.94
N MET A 695 16.46 -16.82 6.96
CA MET A 695 15.80 -17.41 8.12
C MET A 695 14.32 -17.05 8.11
N ASN A 696 13.43 -18.03 8.07
CA ASN A 696 12.00 -17.80 8.20
C ASN A 696 11.36 -18.93 9.01
N SER A 697 10.18 -18.69 9.58
CA SER A 697 9.47 -19.71 10.39
C SER A 697 10.36 -20.30 11.50
N VAL A 698 11.06 -19.42 12.19
CA VAL A 698 12.01 -19.77 13.25
C VAL A 698 11.90 -18.77 14.40
N LYS A 699 12.07 -19.24 15.63
CA LYS A 699 12.23 -18.39 16.81
C LYS A 699 13.47 -18.74 17.61
N ASN A 700 13.92 -17.85 18.49
CA ASN A 700 15.08 -18.10 19.35
C ASN A 700 16.29 -18.56 18.53
N ALA A 701 16.72 -17.72 17.58
CA ALA A 701 17.78 -18.08 16.65
C ALA A 701 18.82 -16.97 16.52
N TRP A 702 19.99 -17.29 15.99
CA TRP A 702 21.05 -16.31 15.85
C TRP A 702 21.94 -16.53 14.62
N VAL A 703 22.52 -15.41 14.19
CA VAL A 703 23.66 -15.35 13.29
C VAL A 703 24.75 -14.54 13.97
N ARG A 704 25.97 -15.09 14.11
CA ARG A 704 27.08 -14.33 14.70
C ARG A 704 28.41 -14.60 14.04
N GLU A 705 29.28 -13.59 14.00
CA GLU A 705 30.65 -13.72 13.47
C GLU A 705 30.68 -14.27 12.03
N VAL A 706 29.86 -13.74 11.13
CA VAL A 706 29.91 -14.10 9.71
C VAL A 706 30.37 -12.93 8.84
N ALA A 707 31.09 -13.22 7.76
CA ALA A 707 31.50 -12.24 6.76
C ALA A 707 31.03 -12.68 5.37
N GLY A 708 30.36 -11.81 4.61
CA GLY A 708 29.86 -12.11 3.27
C GLY A 708 30.47 -11.24 2.18
N TYR A 709 30.67 -11.83 1.00
CA TYR A 709 31.21 -11.17 -0.19
C TYR A 709 30.38 -11.51 -1.43
N HIS A 710 30.18 -10.51 -2.30
CA HIS A 710 29.64 -10.64 -3.66
C HIS A 710 28.18 -11.10 -3.79
N PHE A 711 27.41 -11.19 -2.70
CA PHE A 711 25.98 -11.51 -2.79
C PHE A 711 25.19 -10.37 -3.47
N SER A 712 24.21 -10.73 -4.30
CA SER A 712 23.38 -9.74 -5.02
C SER A 712 22.25 -9.13 -4.19
N TYR A 713 21.86 -9.80 -3.11
CA TYR A 713 20.72 -9.40 -2.29
C TYR A 713 21.06 -9.17 -0.82
N ALA A 714 21.41 -10.18 -0.01
CA ALA A 714 21.56 -10.00 1.44
C ALA A 714 22.65 -10.86 2.08
N LEU A 715 23.25 -10.39 3.16
CA LEU A 715 23.98 -11.26 4.08
C LEU A 715 22.99 -12.10 4.90
N VAL A 716 22.05 -11.41 5.56
CA VAL A 716 21.01 -12.06 6.37
C VAL A 716 19.65 -11.45 6.05
N GLN A 717 18.71 -12.31 5.67
CA GLN A 717 17.29 -11.98 5.64
C GLN A 717 16.54 -12.72 6.75
N VAL A 718 15.83 -11.98 7.59
CA VAL A 718 14.94 -12.48 8.64
C VAL A 718 13.50 -12.32 8.17
N GLY A 719 12.90 -13.43 7.73
CA GLY A 719 11.58 -13.50 7.12
C GLY A 719 10.42 -13.19 8.07
N ARG A 720 9.24 -12.96 7.49
CA ARG A 720 8.04 -12.45 8.19
C ARG A 720 7.57 -13.35 9.34
N GLN A 721 7.79 -14.65 9.23
CA GLN A 721 7.39 -15.62 10.24
C GLN A 721 8.46 -15.82 11.33
N ALA A 722 9.59 -15.12 11.27
CA ALA A 722 10.62 -15.21 12.29
C ALA A 722 10.39 -14.24 13.46
N LYS A 723 10.79 -14.67 14.66
CA LYS A 723 10.66 -13.91 15.93
C LYS A 723 11.87 -14.15 16.82
N TRP A 724 12.33 -13.16 17.59
CA TRP A 724 13.45 -13.34 18.53
C TRP A 724 14.74 -13.85 17.86
N VAL A 725 15.12 -13.22 16.75
CA VAL A 725 16.39 -13.48 16.06
C VAL A 725 17.43 -12.43 16.43
N THR A 726 18.64 -12.85 16.79
CA THR A 726 19.81 -11.96 16.96
C THR A 726 20.78 -12.13 15.79
N VAL A 727 21.10 -11.05 15.08
CA VAL A 727 22.18 -10.99 14.09
C VAL A 727 23.27 -10.07 14.64
N GLN A 728 24.48 -10.60 14.88
CA GLN A 728 25.53 -9.80 15.50
C GLN A 728 26.94 -10.02 14.96
N ASP A 729 27.80 -9.02 15.16
CA ASP A 729 29.25 -9.14 14.91
C ASP A 729 29.56 -9.61 13.47
N SER A 730 28.73 -9.20 12.50
CA SER A 730 28.75 -9.71 11.12
C SER A 730 28.96 -8.61 10.09
N GLU A 731 29.51 -8.99 8.92
CA GLU A 731 30.10 -8.05 7.97
C GLU A 731 29.68 -8.39 6.52
N MET A 732 29.30 -7.38 5.73
CA MET A 732 28.97 -7.56 4.30
C MET A 732 29.80 -6.63 3.42
N HIS A 733 30.50 -7.20 2.43
CA HIS A 733 31.47 -6.53 1.58
C HIS A 733 31.18 -6.76 0.09
N ASP A 734 31.60 -5.77 -0.72
CA ASP A 734 31.69 -5.85 -2.19
C ASP A 734 30.51 -6.58 -2.85
N MET A 735 29.29 -6.07 -2.64
CA MET A 735 28.08 -6.65 -3.23
C MET A 735 28.12 -6.55 -4.77
N VAL A 736 27.57 -7.57 -5.45
CA VAL A 736 27.56 -7.67 -6.92
C VAL A 736 26.12 -7.82 -7.42
N SER A 737 25.65 -6.84 -8.19
CA SER A 737 24.33 -6.76 -8.82
C SER A 737 24.22 -5.42 -9.54
N ILE A 738 23.29 -5.25 -10.47
CA ILE A 738 22.83 -3.90 -10.82
C ILE A 738 22.34 -3.16 -9.56
N ILE A 739 22.55 -1.84 -9.49
CA ILE A 739 22.16 -1.02 -8.32
C ILE A 739 20.78 -0.40 -8.57
N THR A 740 19.76 -1.27 -8.62
CA THR A 740 18.37 -0.86 -8.78
C THR A 740 17.45 -1.45 -7.70
N GLY A 741 16.17 -1.04 -7.69
CA GLY A 741 15.19 -1.54 -6.73
C GLY A 741 15.13 -3.08 -6.63
N GLY A 742 15.06 -3.62 -5.41
CA GLY A 742 15.01 -5.06 -5.16
C GLY A 742 16.37 -5.77 -5.09
N ARG A 743 17.46 -5.04 -4.80
CA ARG A 743 18.82 -5.60 -4.66
C ARG A 743 19.58 -4.94 -3.50
N ARG A 744 20.61 -5.62 -3.02
CA ARG A 744 21.58 -5.11 -2.02
C ARG A 744 20.99 -4.63 -0.70
N TYR A 745 20.17 -5.49 -0.08
CA TYR A 745 19.55 -5.33 1.24
C TYR A 745 20.31 -6.16 2.28
N SER A 746 21.48 -5.69 2.72
CA SER A 746 22.45 -6.49 3.50
C SER A 746 21.87 -7.15 4.75
N PHE A 747 21.18 -6.36 5.57
CA PHE A 747 20.46 -6.84 6.76
C PHE A 747 18.97 -6.53 6.61
N PHE A 748 18.21 -7.54 6.22
CA PHE A 748 16.83 -7.36 5.77
C PHE A 748 15.81 -8.04 6.69
N ILE A 749 15.02 -7.23 7.39
CA ILE A 749 14.12 -7.69 8.46
C ILE A 749 12.66 -7.56 8.04
N GLN A 750 11.94 -8.66 8.09
CA GLN A 750 10.50 -8.76 7.81
C GLN A 750 9.70 -9.28 9.01
N GLY A 751 10.38 -9.93 9.97
CA GLY A 751 9.80 -10.44 11.21
C GLY A 751 9.73 -9.39 12.33
N GLN A 752 9.37 -9.83 13.53
CA GLN A 752 9.22 -8.97 14.71
C GLN A 752 10.08 -9.42 15.89
N LEU A 753 10.40 -8.50 16.80
CA LEU A 753 11.21 -8.75 18.00
C LEU A 753 12.65 -9.20 17.69
N ASN A 754 13.28 -8.64 16.65
CA ASN A 754 14.63 -9.00 16.22
C ASN A 754 15.66 -7.94 16.62
N LEU A 755 16.89 -8.41 16.91
CA LEU A 755 18.05 -7.59 17.26
C LEU A 755 19.14 -7.75 16.20
N VAL A 756 19.59 -6.64 15.61
CA VAL A 756 20.72 -6.59 14.69
C VAL A 756 21.77 -5.67 15.32
N GLN A 757 22.89 -6.21 15.79
CA GLN A 757 23.87 -5.43 16.55
C GLN A 757 25.34 -5.60 16.15
N ARG A 758 26.12 -4.52 16.21
CA ARG A 758 27.57 -4.53 15.94
C ARG A 758 27.94 -5.12 14.58
N ASN A 759 27.16 -4.80 13.57
CA ASN A 759 27.40 -5.22 12.20
C ASN A 759 28.03 -4.10 11.37
N TYR A 760 28.76 -4.50 10.34
CA TYR A 760 29.34 -3.62 9.33
C TYR A 760 28.82 -3.99 7.94
N THR A 761 28.60 -2.99 7.10
CA THR A 761 28.36 -3.24 5.67
C THR A 761 28.87 -2.11 4.80
N GLU A 762 29.21 -2.45 3.57
CA GLU A 762 29.53 -1.50 2.52
C GLU A 762 28.95 -1.91 1.17
N THR A 763 28.87 -0.95 0.24
CA THR A 763 28.33 -1.14 -1.12
C THR A 763 26.87 -1.60 -1.18
N SER A 764 26.16 -1.50 -0.05
CA SER A 764 24.73 -1.71 0.07
C SER A 764 23.96 -0.66 -0.70
N ARG A 765 22.80 -1.04 -1.25
CA ARG A 765 21.79 -0.06 -1.62
C ARG A 765 21.08 0.39 -0.35
N HIS A 766 20.44 -0.53 0.36
CA HIS A 766 19.82 -0.26 1.66
C HIS A 766 20.48 -1.18 2.69
N ALA A 767 21.26 -0.63 3.64
CA ALA A 767 22.07 -1.45 4.55
C ALA A 767 21.23 -2.15 5.63
N TYR A 768 20.47 -1.39 6.42
CA TYR A 768 19.65 -1.87 7.54
C TYR A 768 18.17 -1.62 7.25
N VAL A 769 17.48 -2.66 6.76
CA VAL A 769 16.14 -2.55 6.16
C VAL A 769 15.10 -3.24 7.02
N ILE A 770 13.99 -2.55 7.25
CA ILE A 770 12.77 -3.15 7.81
C ILE A 770 11.68 -3.08 6.76
N GLU A 771 11.12 -4.22 6.38
CA GLU A 771 10.18 -4.34 5.26
C GLU A 771 8.79 -3.76 5.59
N SER A 772 7.88 -3.90 4.64
CA SER A 772 6.50 -3.47 4.76
C SER A 772 5.64 -4.20 5.77
N ARG A 773 4.78 -3.41 6.43
CA ARG A 773 3.77 -3.85 7.38
C ARG A 773 4.37 -4.73 8.48
N VAL A 774 5.55 -4.38 8.95
CA VAL A 774 6.26 -5.08 10.03
C VAL A 774 5.82 -4.51 11.37
N GLN A 775 5.46 -5.37 12.31
CA GLN A 775 4.81 -4.98 13.57
C GLN A 775 5.80 -4.59 14.68
N GLY A 776 7.06 -4.99 14.60
CA GLY A 776 8.08 -4.67 15.61
C GLY A 776 7.70 -5.05 17.06
N PRO A 777 8.44 -4.56 18.07
CA PRO A 777 9.69 -3.81 17.95
C PRO A 777 10.81 -4.54 17.18
N ASN A 778 11.69 -3.82 16.50
CA ASN A 778 12.95 -4.35 15.93
C ASN A 778 14.08 -3.34 16.20
N VAL A 779 15.28 -3.81 16.55
CA VAL A 779 16.40 -2.94 16.95
C VAL A 779 17.62 -3.15 16.04
N MET A 780 18.15 -2.02 15.56
CA MET A 780 19.46 -1.88 14.95
C MET A 780 20.37 -1.17 15.96
N TYR A 781 21.35 -1.85 16.55
CA TYR A 781 22.18 -1.33 17.64
C TYR A 781 23.68 -1.34 17.32
N ASN A 782 24.39 -0.21 17.49
CA ASN A 782 25.85 -0.12 17.28
C ASN A 782 26.29 -0.61 15.88
N ASN A 783 25.53 -0.30 14.84
CA ASN A 783 25.82 -0.76 13.48
C ASN A 783 26.47 0.37 12.65
N LYS A 784 27.27 -0.01 11.65
CA LYS A 784 27.91 0.93 10.73
C LYS A 784 27.69 0.55 9.28
N ALA A 785 27.40 1.51 8.43
CA ALA A 785 27.41 1.35 6.99
C ALA A 785 28.29 2.42 6.33
N THR A 786 29.01 2.05 5.26
CA THR A 786 29.82 2.99 4.48
C THR A 786 29.63 2.73 2.98
N ARG A 787 30.00 3.69 2.12
CA ARG A 787 29.87 3.54 0.66
C ARG A 787 28.47 3.09 0.24
N GLU A 788 27.43 3.65 0.86
CA GLU A 788 26.03 3.27 0.63
C GLU A 788 25.46 4.00 -0.60
N TYR A 789 24.72 3.27 -1.44
CA TYR A 789 24.06 3.84 -2.62
C TYR A 789 22.63 4.35 -2.35
N ASN A 790 22.09 4.08 -1.17
CA ASN A 790 20.81 4.59 -0.69
C ASN A 790 20.76 4.56 0.85
N THR A 791 19.60 4.76 1.44
CA THR A 791 19.39 4.90 2.89
C THR A 791 19.03 3.57 3.57
N SER A 792 19.44 3.40 4.81
CA SER A 792 18.85 2.46 5.76
C SER A 792 17.49 2.97 6.23
N GLU A 793 16.45 2.15 6.14
CA GLU A 793 15.08 2.63 6.36
C GLU A 793 14.06 1.51 6.58
N PRO A 794 12.91 1.81 7.22
CA PRO A 794 11.68 1.14 6.84
C PRO A 794 11.44 1.30 5.34
N HIS A 795 11.17 0.22 4.61
CA HIS A 795 11.24 0.22 3.15
C HIS A 795 9.98 0.80 2.46
N HIS A 796 8.79 0.34 2.88
CA HIS A 796 7.50 0.86 2.41
C HIS A 796 6.31 0.40 3.26
N ARG A 797 5.13 1.02 3.12
CA ARG A 797 3.84 0.49 3.63
C ARG A 797 3.79 0.18 5.13
N TRP A 798 3.96 1.21 5.96
CA TRP A 798 3.64 1.25 7.39
C TRP A 798 4.27 0.13 8.26
N SER A 799 5.59 0.13 8.35
CA SER A 799 6.30 -0.58 9.42
C SER A 799 6.19 0.18 10.74
N THR A 800 6.19 -0.52 11.87
CA THR A 800 6.05 0.09 13.21
C THR A 800 7.13 -0.35 14.19
N GLY A 801 7.61 0.57 15.03
CA GLY A 801 8.50 0.23 16.16
C GLY A 801 9.93 -0.17 15.79
N GLY A 802 10.57 0.52 14.87
CA GLY A 802 12.01 0.35 14.63
C GLY A 802 12.85 1.28 15.51
N LEU A 803 13.95 0.78 16.05
CA LEU A 803 14.97 1.58 16.74
C LEU A 803 16.29 1.50 15.99
N TYR A 804 16.86 2.66 15.64
CA TYR A 804 18.25 2.82 15.25
C TYR A 804 18.99 3.48 16.42
N ASP A 805 19.76 2.70 17.17
CA ASP A 805 20.47 3.15 18.37
C ASP A 805 21.98 3.04 18.12
N ASN A 806 22.70 4.16 18.19
CA ASN A 806 24.13 4.23 17.85
C ASN A 806 24.44 3.69 16.45
N VAL A 807 23.61 4.03 15.47
CA VAL A 807 23.82 3.63 14.07
C VAL A 807 24.48 4.76 13.30
N SER A 808 25.60 4.45 12.65
CA SER A 808 26.31 5.34 11.72
C SER A 808 25.99 4.91 10.28
N ALA A 809 25.01 5.55 9.66
CA ALA A 809 24.50 5.24 8.32
C ALA A 809 23.62 6.39 7.80
N ARG A 810 23.30 6.39 6.50
CA ARG A 810 22.25 7.26 5.95
C ARG A 810 20.89 6.70 6.33
N ILE A 811 20.02 7.44 7.04
CA ILE A 811 18.74 6.94 7.56
C ILE A 811 17.55 7.73 6.98
N SER A 812 16.44 7.04 6.67
CA SER A 812 15.22 7.67 6.14
C SER A 812 13.96 7.07 6.75
N VAL A 813 13.15 7.88 7.44
CA VAL A 813 11.83 7.47 7.96
C VAL A 813 10.80 8.51 7.53
N ARG A 814 10.16 8.29 6.38
CA ARG A 814 9.37 9.34 5.69
C ARG A 814 8.16 8.80 4.92
N ASP A 815 7.35 9.72 4.42
CA ASP A 815 6.45 9.44 3.31
C ASP A 815 7.26 9.35 2.00
N ARG A 816 7.21 8.18 1.37
CA ARG A 816 7.91 7.86 0.11
C ARG A 816 7.02 8.04 -1.11
N GLY A 817 5.77 8.49 -0.94
CA GLY A 817 4.83 8.78 -2.02
C GLY A 817 4.76 7.67 -3.07
N TRP A 818 4.93 8.06 -4.33
CA TRP A 818 4.83 7.20 -5.52
C TRP A 818 6.07 6.33 -5.81
N LEU A 819 7.07 6.29 -4.92
CA LEU A 819 8.19 5.35 -5.10
C LEU A 819 7.68 3.90 -5.09
N GLY A 820 8.43 3.03 -5.76
CA GLY A 820 7.96 1.70 -6.17
C GLY A 820 6.55 1.75 -6.77
N SER A 821 5.63 0.97 -6.21
CA SER A 821 4.22 0.92 -6.61
C SER A 821 3.29 1.70 -5.66
N GLY A 822 3.76 2.81 -5.07
CA GLY A 822 3.04 3.53 -4.01
C GLY A 822 3.52 3.11 -2.62
N HIS A 823 4.80 3.40 -2.34
CA HIS A 823 5.45 3.06 -1.08
C HIS A 823 4.84 3.79 0.12
N GLY A 824 4.43 5.06 -0.07
CA GLY A 824 3.77 5.88 0.95
C GLY A 824 4.55 6.01 2.27
N TRP A 825 3.84 6.22 3.39
CA TRP A 825 4.42 6.22 4.73
C TRP A 825 5.18 4.93 5.02
N ALA A 826 6.50 5.02 5.22
CA ALA A 826 7.32 3.83 5.40
C ALA A 826 7.36 3.35 6.87
N GLY A 827 7.49 4.27 7.82
CA GLY A 827 7.66 3.95 9.25
C GLY A 827 6.84 4.83 10.19
N ALA A 828 6.37 4.24 11.28
CA ALA A 828 5.61 4.88 12.35
C ALA A 828 6.09 4.40 13.74
N ASN A 829 6.16 5.28 14.73
CA ASN A 829 6.71 4.98 16.07
C ASN A 829 8.16 4.50 16.02
N TYR A 830 8.95 5.07 15.09
CA TYR A 830 10.39 4.82 14.97
C TYR A 830 11.19 5.76 15.86
N VAL A 831 12.34 5.29 16.33
CA VAL A 831 13.28 6.08 17.13
C VAL A 831 14.67 5.98 16.51
N MET A 832 15.31 7.13 16.31
CA MET A 832 16.72 7.27 15.98
C MET A 832 17.40 7.91 17.19
N TRP A 833 18.27 7.16 17.86
CA TRP A 833 18.91 7.52 19.12
C TRP A 833 20.44 7.53 18.94
N ASN A 834 21.10 8.65 19.24
CA ASN A 834 22.57 8.76 19.14
C ASN A 834 23.10 8.30 17.77
N THR A 835 22.43 8.67 16.68
CA THR A 835 22.78 8.26 15.32
C THR A 835 23.71 9.26 14.65
N GLU A 836 24.49 8.78 13.69
CA GLU A 836 25.38 9.59 12.85
C GLU A 836 25.08 9.37 11.37
N GLY A 837 25.18 10.40 10.54
CA GLY A 837 24.98 10.30 9.08
C GLY A 837 23.97 11.29 8.52
N GLY A 838 23.60 11.16 7.24
CA GLY A 838 22.46 11.90 6.68
C GLY A 838 21.12 11.31 7.14
N LEU A 839 20.20 12.12 7.64
CA LEU A 839 18.93 11.63 8.21
C LEU A 839 17.71 12.47 7.79
N VAL A 840 16.61 11.79 7.46
CA VAL A 840 15.27 12.41 7.37
C VAL A 840 14.26 11.64 8.22
N ALA A 841 13.43 12.36 8.96
CA ALA A 841 12.35 11.79 9.77
C ALA A 841 11.12 12.69 9.70
N GLN A 842 10.00 12.15 9.21
CA GLN A 842 8.71 12.83 9.14
C GLN A 842 7.71 12.19 10.11
N LYS A 843 6.71 12.96 10.53
CA LYS A 843 5.62 12.54 11.42
C LYS A 843 4.42 12.05 10.59
N PRO A 844 4.06 10.76 10.66
CA PRO A 844 2.83 10.26 10.07
C PRO A 844 1.60 10.82 10.81
N PRO A 845 0.43 11.01 10.16
CA PRO A 845 -0.71 11.69 10.79
C PRO A 845 -1.21 11.07 12.11
N THR A 846 -1.17 9.74 12.23
CA THR A 846 -1.68 9.01 13.40
C THR A 846 -0.57 8.42 14.28
N ALA A 847 0.68 8.84 14.12
CA ALA A 847 1.83 8.29 14.85
C ALA A 847 2.95 9.34 14.99
N GLN A 848 4.09 8.96 15.58
CA GLN A 848 5.25 9.84 15.67
C GLN A 848 6.54 9.10 15.36
N ASN A 849 7.51 9.79 14.78
CA ASN A 849 8.88 9.31 14.67
C ASN A 849 9.79 10.26 15.43
N TYR A 850 10.82 9.74 16.09
CA TYR A 850 11.66 10.48 17.03
C TYR A 850 13.13 10.45 16.61
N VAL A 851 13.78 11.60 16.58
CA VAL A 851 15.23 11.78 16.40
C VAL A 851 15.76 12.44 17.66
N ILE A 852 16.60 11.73 18.41
CA ILE A 852 17.16 12.21 19.68
C ILE A 852 18.66 11.95 19.68
N GLY A 853 19.44 13.04 19.74
CA GLY A 853 20.89 12.95 19.76
C GLY A 853 21.46 12.59 18.40
N HIS A 854 21.27 13.40 17.36
CA HIS A 854 21.80 13.08 16.04
C HIS A 854 23.02 13.95 15.72
N ILE A 855 24.05 13.36 15.10
CA ILE A 855 25.18 14.11 14.54
C ILE A 855 25.17 13.98 13.02
N PRO A 856 24.90 15.06 12.27
CA PRO A 856 25.00 15.03 10.82
C PRO A 856 26.47 14.91 10.41
N THR A 857 26.75 14.11 9.39
CA THR A 857 28.07 14.05 8.75
C THR A 857 28.06 14.87 7.46
N GLU A 858 29.08 15.71 7.25
CA GLU A 858 29.28 16.42 5.96
C GLU A 858 29.84 15.46 4.90
N ASP A 859 29.13 14.37 4.59
CA ASP A 859 29.47 13.46 3.50
C ASP A 859 28.95 13.96 2.13
N GLY A 860 28.31 15.14 2.10
CA GLY A 860 27.69 15.72 0.90
C GLY A 860 26.38 15.03 0.47
N LEU A 861 25.89 14.04 1.23
CA LEU A 861 24.78 13.16 0.88
C LEU A 861 23.58 13.29 1.85
N ASN A 862 23.34 14.53 2.33
CA ASN A 862 22.17 14.89 3.14
C ASN A 862 20.88 14.27 2.57
N VAL A 863 20.18 13.49 3.40
CA VAL A 863 18.93 12.83 2.99
C VAL A 863 17.81 13.86 3.05
N LYS A 864 17.23 14.20 1.90
CA LYS A 864 16.08 15.12 1.81
C LYS A 864 14.77 14.34 1.75
N PRO A 865 13.65 14.87 2.28
CA PRO A 865 12.34 14.25 2.07
C PRO A 865 11.99 14.24 0.57
N LEU A 866 11.20 13.24 0.13
CA LEU A 866 10.68 13.21 -1.23
C LEU A 866 9.47 14.16 -1.38
N VAL A 867 8.61 14.18 -0.37
CA VAL A 867 7.42 15.03 -0.28
C VAL A 867 7.43 15.77 1.06
N PRO A 868 6.99 17.04 1.15
CA PRO A 868 6.48 17.86 0.04
C PRO A 868 7.56 18.21 -1.00
N SER A 869 7.15 18.36 -2.25
CA SER A 869 7.96 18.80 -3.39
C SER A 869 7.12 19.65 -4.34
N ALA A 870 7.72 20.14 -5.44
CA ALA A 870 6.96 20.84 -6.48
C ALA A 870 5.87 19.95 -7.12
N TYR A 871 6.04 18.62 -7.11
CA TYR A 871 5.07 17.69 -7.70
C TYR A 871 3.94 17.31 -6.72
N ASP A 872 4.25 17.14 -5.43
CA ASP A 872 3.26 16.95 -4.37
C ASP A 872 3.54 17.97 -3.26
N PRO A 873 2.85 19.13 -3.26
CA PRO A 873 3.13 20.22 -2.34
C PRO A 873 2.44 20.04 -0.98
N ARG A 874 1.63 18.99 -0.79
CA ARG A 874 0.83 18.80 0.42
C ARG A 874 1.77 18.61 1.64
N PRO A 875 1.53 19.29 2.76
CA PRO A 875 2.48 19.36 3.87
C PRO A 875 2.70 18.00 4.53
N ARG A 876 3.95 17.72 4.93
CA ARG A 876 4.31 16.67 5.88
C ARG A 876 5.02 17.34 7.04
N GLU A 877 4.57 17.07 8.26
CA GLU A 877 5.26 17.53 9.46
C GLU A 877 6.57 16.75 9.63
N ASP A 878 7.60 17.41 10.15
CA ASP A 878 8.79 16.71 10.62
C ASP A 878 8.45 15.86 11.85
N GLY A 879 9.24 14.80 12.06
CA GLY A 879 9.19 14.04 13.31
C GLY A 879 9.52 14.90 14.53
N TYR A 880 9.56 14.29 15.70
CA TYR A 880 10.13 14.95 16.88
C TYR A 880 11.66 14.96 16.78
N TRP A 881 12.28 16.14 16.78
CA TRP A 881 13.74 16.29 16.77
C TRP A 881 14.23 16.97 18.04
N GLU A 882 15.25 16.39 18.67
CA GLU A 882 15.91 16.95 19.84
C GLU A 882 17.41 16.61 19.82
N TYR A 883 18.27 17.58 20.17
CA TYR A 883 19.73 17.43 20.11
C TYR A 883 20.22 16.95 18.73
N ALA A 884 19.93 17.70 17.66
CA ALA A 884 20.25 17.35 16.27
C ALA A 884 21.66 17.76 15.81
N ASP A 885 22.55 18.06 16.76
CA ASP A 885 23.93 18.51 16.54
C ASP A 885 24.94 17.83 17.49
N ARG A 886 24.47 16.93 18.36
CA ARG A 886 25.28 16.23 19.37
C ARG A 886 24.55 14.99 19.87
N HIS A 887 25.29 14.03 20.39
CA HIS A 887 24.69 12.92 21.15
C HIS A 887 24.14 13.37 22.50
N VAL A 888 23.07 12.71 22.95
CA VAL A 888 22.57 12.83 24.32
C VAL A 888 23.44 12.04 25.29
N ALA A 889 23.44 12.46 26.56
CA ALA A 889 24.28 11.88 27.61
C ALA A 889 23.96 10.40 27.90
N LEU A 890 22.71 9.98 27.72
CA LEU A 890 22.33 8.58 27.81
C LEU A 890 22.79 7.85 26.53
N GLN A 891 23.82 7.04 26.67
CA GLN A 891 24.56 6.46 25.53
C GLN A 891 23.72 5.57 24.62
N SER A 892 22.78 4.80 25.17
CA SER A 892 21.89 3.95 24.39
C SER A 892 20.55 3.79 25.11
N LEU A 893 19.47 4.00 24.36
CA LEU A 893 18.11 3.78 24.82
C LEU A 893 17.85 2.29 25.04
N PHE A 894 18.22 1.44 24.07
CA PHE A 894 18.03 0.00 24.12
C PHE A 894 18.73 -0.64 25.33
N ILE A 895 19.99 -0.29 25.56
CA ILE A 895 20.78 -0.84 26.68
C ILE A 895 20.19 -0.42 28.02
N GLN A 896 19.78 0.84 28.17
CA GLN A 896 19.16 1.29 29.41
C GLN A 896 17.80 0.62 29.65
N GLN A 897 16.97 0.46 28.61
CA GLN A 897 15.70 -0.27 28.71
C GLN A 897 15.91 -1.74 29.11
N LEU A 898 16.91 -2.41 28.54
CA LEU A 898 17.25 -3.77 28.91
C LEU A 898 17.71 -3.87 30.36
N LYS A 899 18.53 -2.90 30.81
CA LYS A 899 18.96 -2.81 32.21
C LYS A 899 17.78 -2.58 33.15
N ASP A 900 16.83 -1.75 32.78
CA ASP A 900 15.64 -1.49 33.61
C ASP A 900 14.76 -2.73 33.78
N ARG A 901 14.63 -3.53 32.70
CA ARG A 901 13.82 -4.75 32.63
C ARG A 901 14.49 -5.94 33.33
N LEU A 902 15.77 -6.20 33.04
CA LEU A 902 16.45 -7.45 33.44
C LEU A 902 17.72 -7.23 34.29
N GLY A 903 18.14 -5.99 34.52
CA GLY A 903 19.33 -5.66 35.29
C GLY A 903 20.64 -5.69 34.47
N GLN A 904 21.75 -5.38 35.14
CA GLN A 904 23.06 -5.21 34.50
C GLN A 904 23.58 -6.50 33.85
N GLN A 905 23.34 -7.66 34.45
CA GLN A 905 23.81 -8.95 33.92
C GLN A 905 23.27 -9.22 32.50
N ALA A 906 22.03 -8.85 32.22
CA ALA A 906 21.44 -8.99 30.89
C ALA A 906 22.13 -8.10 29.85
N VAL A 907 22.61 -6.92 30.24
CA VAL A 907 23.43 -6.06 29.38
C VAL A 907 24.79 -6.70 29.14
N ASP A 908 25.43 -7.23 30.19
CA ASP A 908 26.75 -7.86 30.10
C ASP A 908 26.70 -9.09 29.18
N HIS A 909 25.58 -9.82 29.13
CA HIS A 909 25.36 -10.93 28.20
C HIS A 909 25.32 -10.53 26.72
N LEU A 910 25.12 -9.25 26.39
CA LEU A 910 25.17 -8.77 25.00
C LEU A 910 26.59 -8.55 24.50
N ALA A 911 27.60 -8.59 25.38
CA ALA A 911 28.99 -8.40 25.00
C ALA A 911 29.42 -9.43 23.95
N ARG A 912 30.29 -9.01 23.03
CA ARG A 912 30.92 -9.91 22.06
C ARG A 912 31.78 -10.93 22.80
N THR A 913 31.56 -12.22 22.54
CA THR A 913 32.36 -13.33 23.09
C THR A 913 32.97 -14.15 21.96
N PRO A 914 34.17 -14.73 22.14
CA PRO A 914 34.71 -15.73 21.21
C PRO A 914 33.70 -16.87 20.98
N VAL A 915 33.70 -17.43 19.77
CA VAL A 915 32.80 -18.51 19.36
C VAL A 915 33.63 -19.78 19.10
N GLY A 916 33.20 -20.91 19.66
CA GLY A 916 33.86 -22.21 19.48
C GLY A 916 35.23 -22.31 20.16
N GLY A 917 36.03 -23.26 19.69
CA GLY A 917 37.38 -23.56 20.17
C GLY A 917 37.47 -24.61 21.29
N GLY A 918 38.65 -25.21 21.44
CA GLY A 918 38.94 -26.16 22.51
C GLY A 918 38.02 -27.38 22.47
N ALA A 919 37.43 -27.72 23.62
CA ALA A 919 36.54 -28.88 23.75
C ALA A 919 35.24 -28.75 22.92
N LEU A 920 34.74 -27.53 22.69
CA LEU A 920 33.50 -27.29 21.94
C LEU A 920 33.57 -27.75 20.48
N ASP A 921 34.78 -27.77 19.92
CA ASP A 921 35.05 -28.13 18.52
C ASP A 921 35.58 -29.57 18.36
N MET A 922 35.67 -30.31 19.47
CA MET A 922 35.96 -31.74 19.45
C MET A 922 34.63 -32.50 19.39
N PRO A 923 34.32 -33.20 18.28
CA PRO A 923 33.06 -33.94 18.19
C PRO A 923 32.94 -34.96 19.31
N GLU A 924 31.87 -34.84 20.09
CA GLU A 924 31.49 -35.86 21.06
C GLU A 924 30.42 -36.74 20.42
N GLN A 925 30.66 -38.05 20.41
CA GLN A 925 29.62 -39.00 20.01
C GLN A 925 28.47 -38.97 21.03
N PRO A 926 27.21 -39.06 20.56
CA PRO A 926 26.02 -38.94 21.39
C PRO A 926 25.94 -39.98 22.51
#